data_AF-A0A319DI05-F1
#
_entry.id   AF-A0A319DI05-F1
#
_cell.length_a   1.000
_cell.length_b   1.000
_cell.length_c   1.000
_cell.angle_alpha   90.00
_cell.angle_beta   90.00
_cell.angle_gamma   90.00
#
_symmetry.space_group_name_H-M   'P 1'
#
loop_
_entity.id
_entity.type
_entity.pdbx_description
1 polymer ?
#
loop_
_entity_poly.entity_id
_entity_poly.type
_entity_poly.pdbx_seq_one_letter_code
_entity_poly.pdbx_strand_id
1 'polypeptide(L)'
;MSSSSAAGPFLGRIDWLHVYIAASAFLVCALVAVVMMLSSQKRKIDYNSGVFSYLKFIYASFLKPHEKHGNGQQDALESFYKTQAGVYDATRKRLLRGREDMLGLVAAQLKHKVETKELKAGKAVWVDIGGGTGYNIEAMSAFVSVPEFFSHVYLVDFSPSLCEVARQRFERLGWKNVRVVCQDARSFRLPEEDKIDPRNGNITTTGADLATMSYSLSMIPDYYSVIDALPSLIKPSGFIGVCDFYVQSIVDVSSRNYIGGAFNRHVNWLGRAFWRAWFDADRVSLEAARRDYLEYRFGTVISASERNYLLGGIPYYIFVGCQKDSTTHSGRDAIEKLNASFTESPYLSPANHRKQIDSAVENSTQEVKSKAYETAVINLSSNLPLPSSFYQNHHHRIFYDDLLPKHTQFGNEYIYAFNWEDPRVDHRLLDIKRDDVILAITSAGDNILDYLQKSPRRVHAVDLNPNQNHLLELKVASFMALGHRDVWKIFGEGKHSDFRQLLISRLSPHLSSQAFQYWLEHTHVFTSSSGKGLYETGGSRHAIKMVRYLFKTFGLTKAVQELCEAQTLVEQRKIWPRIRSVLMSKPLHWAVVGTEWFAWKAAGVPRNQRNMIIDDYYKRHGLNKDMKQTNDVSGQSIWEYVVDTLDPAVQETLISNDNYFYFLCLQGQFSRRCHPAYLSPKSHVKLSSPGAFDGLRIHTDEINEVIKRITPRSLTIAVIMDSMDWFDPEGSEASAQAQKLNHALKMDGRILLRSASIEPWYIRHFEQNGFSARRVGARFPGTCIDRVNMYASTWICTKTEELERPTSSRAMSALSLDNIAAPKRNSVEHLEI
;
A
#
# COMPACT_ATOMS: atom_id res chain seq x y z
N MET A 1 -26.10 -65.56 54.10
CA MET A 1 -26.86 -64.48 54.78
C MET A 1 -26.64 -63.19 53.98
N SER A 2 -27.68 -62.34 53.93
CA SER A 2 -27.87 -61.09 53.15
C SER A 2 -27.90 -61.24 51.61
N SER A 3 -29.04 -61.62 51.00
CA SER A 3 -30.21 -60.78 50.60
C SER A 3 -30.00 -60.09 49.24
N SER A 4 -30.47 -60.70 48.14
CA SER A 4 -31.73 -60.38 47.41
C SER A 4 -31.60 -59.12 46.52
N SER A 5 -32.02 -59.04 45.26
CA SER A 5 -32.73 -59.92 44.33
C SER A 5 -32.62 -59.30 42.93
N ALA A 6 -32.91 -60.11 41.91
CA ALA A 6 -32.77 -59.86 40.48
C ALA A 6 -33.60 -58.70 39.88
N ALA A 7 -33.04 -58.07 38.84
CA ALA A 7 -33.72 -57.80 37.57
C ALA A 7 -32.68 -57.61 36.45
N GLY A 8 -32.70 -58.51 35.46
CA GLY A 8 -31.87 -58.46 34.26
C GLY A 8 -32.44 -57.53 33.16
N PRO A 9 -31.73 -57.41 32.02
CA PRO A 9 -31.68 -56.20 31.20
C PRO A 9 -32.58 -56.27 29.96
N PHE A 10 -33.17 -55.13 29.60
CA PHE A 10 -33.76 -54.91 28.28
C PHE A 10 -33.44 -53.49 27.83
N LEU A 11 -32.38 -53.32 27.04
CA LEU A 11 -32.27 -52.32 25.98
C LEU A 11 -30.97 -52.56 25.22
N GLY A 12 -31.13 -53.15 24.03
CA GLY A 12 -30.05 -53.55 23.15
C GLY A 12 -29.20 -52.38 22.67
N ARG A 13 -27.92 -52.69 22.43
CA ARG A 13 -27.00 -51.85 21.64
C ARG A 13 -27.66 -51.53 20.31
N ILE A 14 -28.07 -50.28 20.12
CA ILE A 14 -28.37 -49.75 18.79
C ILE A 14 -27.05 -49.70 18.03
N ASP A 15 -26.97 -50.49 16.97
CA ASP A 15 -25.83 -50.51 16.07
C ASP A 15 -25.87 -49.24 15.21
N TRP A 16 -25.10 -48.24 15.63
CA TRP A 16 -25.04 -46.91 15.01
C TRP A 16 -24.74 -46.94 13.51
N LEU A 17 -24.15 -48.02 13.00
CA LEU A 17 -23.93 -48.23 11.57
C LEU A 17 -25.25 -48.29 10.79
N HIS A 18 -26.27 -48.98 11.33
CA HIS A 18 -27.58 -49.11 10.69
C HIS A 18 -28.36 -47.78 10.71
N VAL A 19 -28.17 -46.97 11.75
CA VAL A 19 -28.75 -45.63 11.85
C VAL A 19 -28.12 -44.69 10.82
N TYR A 20 -26.79 -44.76 10.63
CA TYR A 20 -26.10 -43.97 9.60
C TYR A 20 -26.51 -44.36 8.17
N ILE A 21 -26.66 -45.67 7.90
CA ILE A 21 -27.11 -46.15 6.60
C ILE A 21 -28.56 -45.72 6.34
N ALA A 22 -29.44 -45.85 7.34
CA ALA A 22 -30.84 -45.41 7.23
C ALA A 22 -30.96 -43.89 7.03
N ALA A 23 -30.18 -43.09 7.76
CA ALA A 23 -30.17 -41.63 7.62
C ALA A 23 -29.65 -41.20 6.24
N SER A 24 -28.61 -41.88 5.74
CA SER A 24 -28.05 -41.62 4.40
C SER A 24 -29.03 -42.02 3.30
N ALA A 25 -29.68 -43.18 3.42
CA ALA A 25 -30.71 -43.62 2.49
C ALA A 25 -31.92 -42.67 2.50
N PHE A 26 -32.35 -42.20 3.67
CA PHE A 26 -33.42 -41.21 3.78
C PHE A 26 -33.06 -39.88 3.10
N LEU A 27 -31.83 -39.39 3.29
CA LEU A 27 -31.34 -38.17 2.64
C LEU A 27 -31.30 -38.33 1.10
N VAL A 28 -30.86 -39.48 0.60
CA VAL A 28 -30.86 -39.77 -0.84
C VAL A 28 -32.28 -39.86 -1.38
N CYS A 29 -33.19 -40.55 -0.70
CA CYS A 29 -34.61 -40.63 -1.10
C CYS A 29 -35.30 -39.27 -1.05
N ALA A 30 -35.02 -38.44 -0.04
CA ALA A 30 -35.54 -37.08 0.05
C ALA A 30 -35.02 -36.19 -1.07
N LEU A 31 -33.73 -36.30 -1.42
CA LEU A 31 -33.13 -35.60 -2.54
C LEU A 31 -33.77 -36.02 -3.88
N VAL A 32 -33.95 -37.33 -4.10
CA VAL A 32 -34.60 -37.87 -5.31
C VAL A 32 -36.06 -37.41 -5.39
N ALA A 33 -36.80 -37.41 -4.28
CA ALA A 33 -38.18 -36.93 -4.23
C ALA A 33 -38.28 -35.44 -4.55
N VAL A 34 -37.37 -34.60 -4.02
CA VAL A 34 -37.30 -33.16 -4.33
C VAL A 34 -36.96 -32.94 -5.82
N VAL A 35 -36.02 -33.70 -6.38
CA VAL A 35 -35.68 -33.63 -7.81
C VAL A 35 -36.85 -34.05 -8.69
N MET A 36 -37.58 -35.12 -8.34
CA MET A 36 -38.76 -35.55 -9.08
C MET A 36 -39.90 -34.53 -8.98
N MET A 37 -40.12 -33.94 -7.80
CA MET A 37 -41.14 -32.92 -7.57
C MET A 37 -40.83 -31.61 -8.33
N LEU A 38 -39.55 -31.24 -8.42
CA LEU A 38 -39.10 -30.11 -9.25
C LEU A 38 -39.19 -30.43 -10.75
N SER A 39 -39.01 -31.68 -11.16
CA SER A 39 -39.15 -32.10 -12.56
C SER A 39 -40.61 -32.18 -13.03
N SER A 40 -41.56 -32.44 -12.13
CA SER A 40 -42.99 -32.58 -12.48
C SER A 40 -43.71 -31.23 -12.60
N GLN A 41 -43.13 -30.15 -12.07
CA GLN A 41 -43.60 -28.80 -12.30
C GLN A 41 -43.20 -28.33 -13.70
N LYS A 42 -44.09 -28.56 -14.68
CA LYS A 42 -44.05 -27.95 -16.02
C LYS A 42 -44.22 -26.41 -15.92
N ARG A 43 -43.19 -25.70 -15.47
CA ARG A 43 -43.03 -24.27 -15.74
C ARG A 43 -42.26 -24.14 -17.04
N LYS A 44 -42.71 -23.29 -17.96
CA LYS A 44 -41.95 -22.89 -19.15
C LYS A 44 -40.57 -22.39 -18.68
N ILE A 45 -39.54 -23.20 -18.92
CA ILE A 45 -38.17 -22.92 -18.52
C ILE A 45 -37.60 -21.90 -19.49
N ASP A 46 -37.23 -20.73 -18.97
CA ASP A 46 -36.42 -19.76 -19.69
C ASP A 46 -34.99 -20.30 -19.80
N TYR A 47 -34.61 -20.70 -21.01
CA TYR A 47 -33.32 -21.31 -21.33
C TYR A 47 -32.12 -20.35 -21.15
N ASN A 48 -32.36 -19.06 -20.88
CA ASN A 48 -31.34 -18.05 -20.59
C ASN A 48 -31.11 -17.78 -19.09
N SER A 49 -31.75 -18.53 -18.19
CA SER A 49 -31.50 -18.37 -16.75
C SER A 49 -30.09 -18.82 -16.35
N GLY A 50 -29.44 -18.07 -15.45
CA GLY A 50 -28.08 -18.35 -14.99
C GLY A 50 -27.90 -19.74 -14.39
N VAL A 51 -28.95 -20.34 -13.81
CA VAL A 51 -28.91 -21.70 -13.25
C VAL A 51 -28.67 -22.76 -14.32
N PHE A 52 -29.31 -22.64 -15.49
CA PHE A 52 -29.11 -23.58 -16.60
C PHE A 52 -27.72 -23.46 -17.22
N SER A 53 -27.16 -22.25 -17.21
CA SER A 53 -25.77 -21.97 -17.58
C SER A 53 -24.77 -22.71 -16.68
N TYR A 54 -25.01 -22.71 -15.36
CA TYR A 54 -24.21 -23.48 -14.40
C TYR A 54 -24.41 -24.98 -14.51
N LEU A 55 -25.63 -25.47 -14.75
CA LEU A 55 -25.88 -26.89 -14.97
C LEU A 55 -25.19 -27.40 -16.24
N LYS A 56 -25.19 -26.61 -17.32
CA LYS A 56 -24.40 -26.91 -18.54
C LYS A 56 -22.90 -26.89 -18.28
N PHE A 57 -22.40 -25.92 -17.51
CA PHE A 57 -21.00 -25.87 -17.11
C PHE A 57 -20.61 -27.10 -16.27
N ILE A 58 -21.37 -27.42 -15.22
CA ILE A 58 -21.14 -28.60 -14.37
C ILE A 58 -21.24 -29.89 -15.19
N TYR A 59 -22.22 -30.00 -16.07
CA TYR A 59 -22.34 -31.16 -16.96
C TYR A 59 -21.14 -31.29 -17.88
N ALA A 60 -20.72 -30.21 -18.53
CA ALA A 60 -19.58 -30.21 -19.45
C ALA A 60 -18.24 -30.44 -18.75
N SER A 61 -18.06 -29.95 -17.52
CA SER A 61 -16.84 -30.09 -16.71
C SER A 61 -16.73 -31.42 -15.98
N PHE A 62 -17.83 -31.93 -15.40
CA PHE A 62 -17.78 -33.05 -14.46
C PHE A 62 -18.52 -34.32 -14.92
N LEU A 63 -19.46 -34.25 -15.86
CA LEU A 63 -20.35 -35.38 -16.19
C LEU A 63 -20.27 -35.84 -17.65
N LYS A 64 -19.85 -34.98 -18.58
CA LYS A 64 -19.78 -35.33 -20.01
C LYS A 64 -18.64 -36.32 -20.26
N PRO A 65 -18.90 -37.54 -20.77
CA PRO A 65 -17.86 -38.45 -21.19
C PRO A 65 -17.06 -37.84 -22.34
N HIS A 66 -15.74 -37.84 -22.20
CA HIS A 66 -14.84 -37.18 -23.13
C HIS A 66 -14.62 -38.07 -24.37
N GLU A 67 -14.82 -37.52 -25.57
CA GLU A 67 -14.54 -38.21 -26.82
C GLU A 67 -13.03 -38.39 -27.00
N LYS A 68 -12.56 -39.65 -27.06
CA LYS A 68 -11.14 -40.02 -27.20
C LYS A 68 -10.59 -39.90 -28.64
N HIS A 69 -11.27 -39.21 -29.55
CA HIS A 69 -11.01 -39.30 -30.99
C HIS A 69 -10.34 -38.09 -31.66
N GLY A 70 -9.73 -37.16 -30.91
CA GLY A 70 -8.98 -36.03 -31.47
C GLY A 70 -7.47 -36.12 -31.21
N ASN A 71 -6.65 -35.99 -32.26
CA ASN A 71 -5.18 -35.95 -32.16
C ASN A 71 -4.72 -34.50 -31.90
N GLY A 72 -4.83 -34.03 -30.65
CA GLY A 72 -4.15 -32.79 -30.24
C GLY A 72 -4.85 -31.97 -29.14
N GLN A 73 -4.13 -30.96 -28.65
CA GLN A 73 -4.63 -29.99 -27.66
C GLN A 73 -5.81 -29.15 -28.19
N GLN A 74 -5.83 -28.86 -29.50
CA GLN A 74 -6.89 -28.04 -30.13
C GLN A 74 -8.25 -28.74 -30.09
N ASP A 75 -8.29 -30.03 -30.43
CA ASP A 75 -9.51 -30.83 -30.43
C ASP A 75 -10.10 -30.98 -29.02
N ALA A 76 -9.23 -31.09 -28.01
CA ALA A 76 -9.64 -31.14 -26.60
C ALA A 76 -10.26 -29.80 -26.13
N LEU A 77 -9.65 -28.66 -26.49
CA LEU A 77 -10.18 -27.32 -26.20
C LEU A 77 -11.49 -27.07 -26.95
N GLU A 78 -11.57 -27.46 -28.23
CA GLU A 78 -12.75 -27.25 -29.07
C GLU A 78 -13.92 -28.12 -28.60
N SER A 79 -13.70 -29.37 -28.22
CA SER A 79 -14.75 -30.25 -27.65
C SER A 79 -15.34 -29.69 -26.34
N PHE A 80 -14.53 -28.98 -25.56
CA PHE A 80 -14.94 -28.32 -24.33
C PHE A 80 -15.70 -27.00 -24.60
N TYR A 81 -15.17 -26.13 -25.47
CA TYR A 81 -15.74 -24.81 -25.72
C TYR A 81 -16.92 -24.79 -26.67
N LYS A 82 -17.03 -25.72 -27.63
CA LYS A 82 -18.16 -25.79 -28.55
C LYS A 82 -19.51 -25.89 -27.82
N THR A 83 -19.56 -26.61 -26.70
CA THR A 83 -20.78 -26.71 -25.88
C THR A 83 -21.05 -25.50 -24.98
N GLN A 84 -20.05 -24.63 -24.78
CA GLN A 84 -20.11 -23.50 -23.85
C GLN A 84 -20.06 -22.12 -24.55
N ALA A 85 -19.76 -22.04 -25.85
CA ALA A 85 -19.48 -20.80 -26.57
C ALA A 85 -20.58 -19.72 -26.39
N GLY A 86 -21.86 -20.10 -26.41
CA GLY A 86 -22.98 -19.17 -26.23
C GLY A 86 -23.19 -18.64 -24.81
N VAL A 87 -22.54 -19.24 -23.80
CA VAL A 87 -22.68 -18.90 -22.37
C VAL A 87 -21.35 -18.50 -21.74
N TYR A 88 -20.28 -18.56 -22.54
CA TYR A 88 -18.89 -18.44 -22.12
C TYR A 88 -18.63 -17.18 -21.31
N ASP A 89 -19.12 -16.02 -21.77
CA ASP A 89 -18.89 -14.74 -21.09
C ASP A 89 -19.56 -14.66 -19.72
N ALA A 90 -20.79 -15.16 -19.60
CA ALA A 90 -21.58 -15.06 -18.37
C ALA A 90 -20.97 -15.92 -17.24
N THR A 91 -20.48 -17.12 -17.57
CA THR A 91 -19.79 -17.99 -16.61
C THR A 91 -18.40 -17.45 -16.28
N ARG A 92 -17.63 -17.02 -17.30
CA ARG A 92 -16.26 -16.55 -17.12
C ARG A 92 -16.17 -15.21 -16.39
N LYS A 93 -17.03 -14.22 -16.67
CA LYS A 93 -17.05 -12.92 -15.95
C LYS A 93 -17.24 -13.11 -14.45
N ARG A 94 -18.04 -14.09 -14.04
CA ARG A 94 -18.28 -14.39 -12.62
C ARG A 94 -17.15 -15.18 -11.98
N LEU A 95 -16.36 -15.92 -12.75
CA LEU A 95 -15.25 -16.75 -12.28
C LEU A 95 -13.98 -15.92 -12.01
N LEU A 96 -13.53 -15.11 -12.98
CA LEU A 96 -12.34 -14.26 -12.85
C LEU A 96 -12.74 -12.79 -12.84
N ARG A 97 -12.80 -12.20 -11.65
CA ARG A 97 -13.27 -10.82 -11.43
C ARG A 97 -12.23 -9.74 -11.79
N GLY A 98 -10.94 -10.06 -11.80
CA GLY A 98 -9.87 -9.08 -12.02
C GLY A 98 -9.63 -8.63 -13.45
N ARG A 99 -10.38 -9.14 -14.45
CA ARG A 99 -10.13 -8.81 -15.86
C ARG A 99 -10.37 -7.35 -16.18
N GLU A 100 -11.52 -6.83 -15.75
CA GLU A 100 -11.90 -5.44 -16.00
C GLU A 100 -10.96 -4.50 -15.24
N ASP A 101 -10.54 -4.89 -14.03
CA ASP A 101 -9.53 -4.15 -13.27
C ASP A 101 -8.18 -4.13 -14.02
N MET A 102 -7.72 -5.27 -14.55
CA MET A 102 -6.49 -5.35 -15.37
C MET A 102 -6.58 -4.43 -16.60
N LEU A 103 -7.70 -4.46 -17.33
CA LEU A 103 -7.91 -3.58 -18.49
C LEU A 103 -7.89 -2.10 -18.09
N GLY A 104 -8.51 -1.75 -16.95
CA GLY A 104 -8.48 -0.41 -16.40
C GLY A 104 -7.08 0.07 -16.03
N LEU A 105 -6.25 -0.81 -15.43
CA LEU A 105 -4.86 -0.50 -15.07
C LEU A 105 -3.99 -0.27 -16.31
N VAL A 106 -4.04 -1.17 -17.30
CA VAL A 106 -3.25 -0.99 -18.53
C VAL A 106 -3.72 0.22 -19.34
N ALA A 107 -5.03 0.49 -19.37
CA ALA A 107 -5.57 1.69 -20.01
C ALA A 107 -5.10 2.96 -19.30
N ALA A 108 -5.05 2.98 -17.96
CA ALA A 108 -4.53 4.11 -17.21
C ALA A 108 -3.05 4.37 -17.52
N GLN A 109 -2.23 3.31 -17.63
CA GLN A 109 -0.82 3.42 -18.02
C GLN A 109 -0.65 3.94 -19.45
N LEU A 110 -1.44 3.44 -20.40
CA LEU A 110 -1.39 3.92 -21.79
C LEU A 110 -1.84 5.38 -21.91
N LYS A 111 -2.89 5.79 -21.19
CA LYS A 111 -3.31 7.20 -21.12
C LYS A 111 -2.20 8.09 -20.58
N HIS A 112 -1.55 7.66 -19.50
CA HIS A 112 -0.41 8.39 -18.94
C HIS A 112 0.69 8.61 -19.98
N LYS A 113 1.02 7.59 -20.79
CA LYS A 113 1.99 7.74 -21.89
C LYS A 113 1.55 8.67 -23.00
N VAL A 114 0.26 8.75 -23.28
CA VAL A 114 -0.27 9.73 -24.24
C VAL A 114 -0.15 11.15 -23.68
N GLU A 115 -0.46 11.33 -22.39
CA GLU A 115 -0.36 12.61 -21.68
C GLU A 115 1.11 13.10 -21.58
N THR A 116 2.06 12.20 -21.31
CA THR A 116 3.51 12.50 -21.28
C THR A 116 4.16 12.56 -22.67
N LYS A 117 3.38 12.34 -23.74
CA LYS A 117 3.83 12.34 -25.15
C LYS A 117 4.83 11.22 -25.51
N GLU A 118 4.92 10.18 -24.69
CA GLU A 118 5.68 8.95 -25.00
C GLU A 118 4.98 8.10 -26.06
N LEU A 119 3.64 8.16 -26.09
CA LEU A 119 2.80 7.44 -27.05
C LEU A 119 1.97 8.45 -27.85
N LYS A 120 1.96 8.31 -29.18
CA LYS A 120 1.07 9.11 -30.04
C LYS A 120 -0.36 8.59 -29.91
N ALA A 121 -1.31 9.49 -29.68
CA ALA A 121 -2.73 9.16 -29.64
C ALA A 121 -3.17 8.47 -30.95
N GLY A 122 -3.97 7.40 -30.82
CA GLY A 122 -4.49 6.64 -31.97
C GLY A 122 -3.46 5.76 -32.70
N LYS A 123 -2.27 5.57 -32.13
CA LYS A 123 -1.20 4.75 -32.71
C LYS A 123 -0.82 3.54 -31.87
N ALA A 124 -1.59 3.24 -30.83
CA ALA A 124 -1.34 2.09 -29.97
C ALA A 124 -1.67 0.79 -30.72
N VAL A 125 -0.80 -0.21 -30.60
CA VAL A 125 -1.09 -1.57 -31.07
C VAL A 125 -1.30 -2.49 -29.88
N TRP A 126 -2.37 -3.27 -29.89
CA TRP A 126 -2.73 -4.20 -28.82
C TRP A 126 -2.82 -5.64 -29.33
N VAL A 127 -2.22 -6.60 -28.62
CA VAL A 127 -2.39 -8.04 -28.83
C VAL A 127 -3.06 -8.69 -27.61
N ASP A 128 -4.24 -9.28 -27.76
CA ASP A 128 -4.94 -10.05 -26.72
C ASP A 128 -4.74 -11.54 -26.96
N ILE A 129 -3.93 -12.19 -26.12
CA ILE A 129 -3.51 -13.59 -26.24
C ILE A 129 -4.43 -14.49 -25.41
N GLY A 130 -5.09 -15.43 -26.10
CA GLY A 130 -6.18 -16.22 -25.55
C GLY A 130 -7.44 -15.37 -25.35
N GLY A 131 -7.75 -14.50 -26.32
CA GLY A 131 -8.83 -13.51 -26.22
C GLY A 131 -10.25 -14.12 -26.26
N GLY A 132 -10.38 -15.41 -26.56
CA GLY A 132 -11.64 -16.13 -26.56
C GLY A 132 -12.70 -15.48 -27.45
N THR A 133 -13.84 -15.13 -26.86
CA THR A 133 -15.01 -14.51 -27.52
C THR A 133 -14.83 -13.02 -27.84
N GLY A 134 -13.65 -12.43 -27.56
CA GLY A 134 -13.40 -11.00 -27.75
C GLY A 134 -13.93 -10.09 -26.65
N TYR A 135 -14.36 -10.66 -25.51
CA TYR A 135 -14.93 -9.90 -24.39
C TYR A 135 -14.00 -8.80 -23.86
N ASN A 136 -12.70 -9.08 -23.69
CA ASN A 136 -11.77 -8.08 -23.14
C ASN A 136 -11.65 -6.86 -24.05
N ILE A 137 -11.62 -7.08 -25.37
CA ILE A 137 -11.56 -6.02 -26.36
C ILE A 137 -12.84 -5.17 -26.30
N GLU A 138 -14.02 -5.79 -26.17
CA GLU A 138 -15.25 -5.02 -25.94
C GLU A 138 -15.20 -4.23 -24.62
N ALA A 139 -14.82 -4.88 -23.52
CA ALA A 139 -14.77 -4.30 -22.18
C ALA A 139 -13.77 -3.14 -22.04
N MET A 140 -12.71 -3.12 -22.85
CA MET A 140 -11.75 -2.01 -22.91
C MET A 140 -12.43 -0.67 -23.23
N SER A 141 -13.58 -0.69 -23.93
CA SER A 141 -14.36 0.52 -24.26
C SER A 141 -14.88 1.29 -23.04
N ALA A 142 -14.95 0.64 -21.87
CA ALA A 142 -15.25 1.34 -20.62
C ALA A 142 -14.14 2.29 -20.17
N PHE A 143 -12.91 2.10 -20.68
CA PHE A 143 -11.73 2.87 -20.30
C PHE A 143 -11.19 3.74 -21.43
N VAL A 144 -11.09 3.22 -22.65
CA VAL A 144 -10.63 3.94 -23.85
C VAL A 144 -11.44 3.53 -25.08
N SER A 145 -11.66 4.45 -26.01
CA SER A 145 -12.31 4.17 -27.29
C SER A 145 -11.43 3.23 -28.13
N VAL A 146 -11.83 1.96 -28.27
CA VAL A 146 -11.05 0.96 -29.04
C VAL A 146 -10.77 1.39 -30.49
N PRO A 147 -11.76 1.87 -31.28
CA PRO A 147 -11.52 2.25 -32.67
C PRO A 147 -10.68 3.53 -32.84
N GLU A 148 -10.62 4.41 -31.83
CA GLU A 148 -9.91 5.69 -31.93
C GLU A 148 -8.55 5.67 -31.21
N PHE A 149 -8.40 4.88 -30.15
CA PHE A 149 -7.20 4.82 -29.34
C PHE A 149 -6.15 3.86 -29.93
N PHE A 150 -6.60 2.74 -30.49
CA PHE A 150 -5.72 1.73 -31.08
C PHE A 150 -5.73 1.81 -32.60
N SER A 151 -4.54 1.83 -33.22
CA SER A 151 -4.44 1.70 -34.67
C SER A 151 -4.80 0.29 -35.13
N HIS A 152 -4.39 -0.73 -34.35
CA HIS A 152 -4.72 -2.12 -34.60
C HIS A 152 -4.85 -2.89 -33.28
N VAL A 153 -5.81 -3.82 -33.24
CA VAL A 153 -5.99 -4.80 -32.16
C VAL A 153 -5.99 -6.21 -32.76
N TYR A 154 -5.15 -7.08 -32.23
CA TYR A 154 -5.05 -8.48 -32.62
C TYR A 154 -5.63 -9.36 -31.52
N LEU A 155 -6.70 -10.09 -31.81
CA LEU A 155 -7.17 -11.18 -30.96
C LEU A 155 -6.52 -12.48 -31.45
N VAL A 156 -5.76 -13.16 -30.59
CA VAL A 156 -5.13 -14.44 -30.90
C VAL A 156 -5.76 -15.51 -30.01
N ASP A 157 -6.41 -16.51 -30.61
CA ASP A 157 -6.98 -17.63 -29.88
C ASP A 157 -6.85 -18.93 -30.66
N PHE A 158 -6.82 -20.06 -29.95
CA PHE A 158 -6.61 -21.37 -30.55
C PHE A 158 -7.92 -22.09 -30.90
N SER A 159 -9.06 -21.67 -30.32
CA SER A 159 -10.37 -22.26 -30.58
C SER A 159 -11.08 -21.57 -31.76
N PRO A 160 -11.38 -22.29 -32.86
CA PRO A 160 -12.15 -21.75 -33.98
C PRO A 160 -13.55 -21.29 -33.57
N SER A 161 -14.23 -22.01 -32.67
CA SER A 161 -15.58 -21.63 -32.22
C SER A 161 -15.60 -20.32 -31.44
N LEU A 162 -14.63 -20.09 -30.55
CA LEU A 162 -14.51 -18.82 -29.82
C LEU A 162 -14.13 -17.67 -30.76
N CYS A 163 -13.21 -17.92 -31.70
CA CYS A 163 -12.84 -16.94 -32.72
C CYS A 163 -14.05 -16.50 -33.56
N GLU A 164 -14.95 -17.42 -33.89
CA GLU A 164 -16.15 -17.09 -34.66
C GLU A 164 -17.12 -16.18 -33.89
N VAL A 165 -17.32 -16.45 -32.60
CA VAL A 165 -18.08 -15.55 -31.71
C VAL A 165 -17.42 -14.17 -31.63
N ALA A 166 -16.08 -14.11 -31.59
CA ALA A 166 -15.35 -12.86 -31.57
C ALA A 166 -15.55 -12.05 -32.87
N ARG A 167 -15.50 -12.70 -34.05
CA ARG A 167 -15.77 -12.05 -35.34
C ARG A 167 -17.17 -11.43 -35.37
N GLN A 168 -18.19 -12.22 -35.01
CA GLN A 168 -19.57 -11.76 -34.94
C GLN A 168 -19.75 -10.59 -33.96
N ARG A 169 -19.05 -10.62 -32.82
CA ARG A 169 -19.04 -9.52 -31.85
C ARG A 169 -18.50 -8.23 -32.46
N PHE A 170 -17.34 -8.28 -33.13
CA PHE A 170 -16.71 -7.08 -33.68
C PHE A 170 -17.43 -6.56 -34.93
N GLU A 171 -18.03 -7.45 -35.73
CA GLU A 171 -18.92 -7.06 -36.83
C GLU A 171 -20.15 -6.30 -36.31
N ARG A 172 -20.79 -6.82 -35.26
CA ARG A 172 -21.92 -6.14 -34.58
C ARG A 172 -21.53 -4.77 -34.01
N LEU A 173 -20.31 -4.64 -33.48
CA LEU A 173 -19.78 -3.38 -32.95
C LEU A 173 -19.28 -2.42 -34.05
N GLY A 174 -19.17 -2.90 -35.30
CA GLY A 174 -18.68 -2.11 -36.44
C GLY A 174 -17.17 -1.81 -36.41
N TRP A 175 -16.38 -2.57 -35.64
CA TRP A 175 -14.96 -2.29 -35.45
C TRP A 175 -14.12 -2.91 -36.57
N LYS A 176 -13.41 -2.05 -37.31
CA LYS A 176 -12.60 -2.45 -38.47
C LYS A 176 -11.11 -2.61 -38.16
N ASN A 177 -10.65 -2.07 -37.02
CA ASN A 177 -9.27 -2.13 -36.58
C ASN A 177 -8.96 -3.38 -35.73
N VAL A 178 -9.91 -4.31 -35.59
CA VAL A 178 -9.74 -5.54 -34.81
C VAL A 178 -9.63 -6.75 -35.74
N ARG A 179 -8.54 -7.51 -35.61
CA ARG A 179 -8.28 -8.72 -36.41
C ARG A 179 -8.29 -9.95 -35.51
N VAL A 180 -9.16 -10.91 -35.84
CA VAL A 180 -9.23 -12.21 -35.16
C VAL A 180 -8.35 -13.23 -35.87
N VAL A 181 -7.34 -13.74 -35.15
CA VAL A 181 -6.34 -14.69 -35.63
C VAL A 181 -6.51 -16.01 -34.88
N CYS A 182 -7.02 -17.02 -35.59
CA CYS A 182 -7.19 -18.36 -35.05
C CYS A 182 -5.88 -19.14 -35.18
N GLN A 183 -4.98 -19.01 -34.20
CA GLN A 183 -3.62 -19.55 -34.24
C GLN A 183 -3.13 -19.86 -32.82
N ASP A 184 -2.21 -20.82 -32.71
CA ASP A 184 -1.46 -21.05 -31.48
C ASP A 184 -0.59 -19.83 -31.13
N ALA A 185 -0.78 -19.30 -29.92
CA ALA A 185 -0.05 -18.16 -29.36
C ALA A 185 1.48 -18.27 -29.49
N ARG A 186 2.04 -19.49 -29.45
CA ARG A 186 3.49 -19.76 -29.57
C ARG A 186 4.05 -19.33 -30.93
N SER A 187 3.23 -19.48 -31.96
CA SER A 187 3.60 -19.24 -33.36
C SER A 187 3.20 -17.86 -33.89
N PHE A 188 2.37 -17.12 -33.14
CA PHE A 188 1.91 -15.80 -33.57
C PHE A 188 3.06 -14.79 -33.64
N ARG A 189 3.08 -13.99 -34.70
CA ARG A 189 3.99 -12.86 -34.92
C ARG A 189 3.19 -11.70 -35.52
N LEU A 190 3.59 -10.47 -35.25
CA LEU A 190 2.95 -9.29 -35.86
C LEU A 190 3.14 -9.30 -37.38
N PRO A 191 2.10 -9.01 -38.18
CA PRO A 191 2.18 -8.96 -39.64
C PRO A 191 3.23 -7.95 -40.15
N GLU A 192 3.84 -8.24 -41.30
CA GLU A 192 4.88 -7.38 -41.88
C GLU A 192 4.36 -6.04 -42.41
N GLU A 193 3.09 -5.96 -42.77
CA GLU A 193 2.44 -4.74 -43.29
C GLU A 193 2.38 -3.62 -42.23
N ASP A 194 2.36 -3.96 -40.94
CA ASP A 194 2.44 -3.00 -39.83
C ASP A 194 3.88 -2.52 -39.55
N LYS A 195 4.89 -3.07 -40.26
CA LYS A 195 6.31 -2.71 -40.09
C LYS A 195 6.73 -1.49 -40.93
N ILE A 196 5.89 -0.99 -41.83
CA ILE A 196 6.26 0.05 -42.81
C ILE A 196 5.36 1.27 -42.63
N ASP A 197 5.94 2.45 -42.37
CA ASP A 197 5.19 3.71 -42.39
C ASP A 197 4.71 4.01 -43.82
N PRO A 198 3.40 4.03 -44.11
CA PRO A 198 2.88 4.24 -45.47
C PRO A 198 3.21 5.62 -46.05
N ARG A 199 3.70 6.58 -45.24
CA ARG A 199 4.10 7.91 -45.72
C ARG A 199 5.59 8.02 -46.06
N ASN A 200 6.44 7.28 -45.37
CA ASN A 200 7.89 7.51 -45.39
C ASN A 200 8.72 6.25 -45.69
N GLY A 201 8.12 5.05 -45.78
CA GLY A 201 8.83 3.80 -46.08
C GLY A 201 9.83 3.33 -45.01
N ASN A 202 9.96 4.07 -43.90
CA ASN A 202 10.85 3.71 -42.79
C ASN A 202 10.24 2.60 -41.93
N ILE A 203 11.11 1.69 -41.48
CA ILE A 203 10.78 0.65 -40.50
C ILE A 203 10.43 1.33 -39.17
N THR A 204 9.17 1.24 -38.75
CA THR A 204 8.73 1.72 -37.44
C THR A 204 9.29 0.83 -36.34
N THR A 205 9.43 1.36 -35.12
CA THR A 205 9.81 0.57 -33.94
C THR A 205 8.85 -0.61 -33.79
N THR A 206 9.38 -1.80 -34.08
CA THR A 206 8.66 -3.05 -34.23
C THR A 206 8.10 -3.52 -32.88
N GLY A 207 6.78 -3.66 -32.77
CA GLY A 207 6.14 -4.31 -31.62
C GLY A 207 4.79 -3.72 -31.21
N ALA A 208 4.06 -4.44 -30.36
CA ALA A 208 2.84 -3.97 -29.73
C ALA A 208 3.15 -3.02 -28.56
N ASP A 209 2.23 -2.08 -28.28
CA ASP A 209 2.28 -1.21 -27.10
C ASP A 209 1.65 -1.88 -25.88
N LEU A 210 0.76 -2.85 -26.12
CA LEU A 210 0.08 -3.64 -25.11
C LEU A 210 -0.01 -5.10 -25.54
N ALA A 211 0.33 -6.04 -24.65
CA ALA A 211 -0.13 -7.42 -24.75
C ALA A 211 -0.95 -7.78 -23.52
N THR A 212 -2.06 -8.51 -23.70
CA THR A 212 -2.87 -8.99 -22.58
C THR A 212 -3.03 -10.50 -22.59
N MET A 213 -3.11 -11.08 -21.39
CA MET A 213 -3.41 -12.49 -21.15
C MET A 213 -4.40 -12.59 -19.99
N SER A 214 -5.63 -12.99 -20.26
CA SER A 214 -6.66 -13.05 -19.22
C SER A 214 -7.32 -14.42 -19.20
N TYR A 215 -7.06 -15.19 -18.14
CA TYR A 215 -7.45 -16.59 -18.02
C TYR A 215 -7.00 -17.43 -19.24
N SER A 216 -5.75 -17.23 -19.64
CA SER A 216 -5.10 -17.92 -20.75
C SER A 216 -3.78 -18.58 -20.36
N LEU A 217 -2.99 -18.00 -19.46
CA LEU A 217 -1.70 -18.56 -19.05
C LEU A 217 -1.85 -19.88 -18.27
N SER A 218 -2.87 -19.98 -17.42
CA SER A 218 -3.22 -21.22 -16.72
C SER A 218 -3.74 -22.33 -17.64
N MET A 219 -4.21 -21.96 -18.85
CA MET A 219 -4.74 -22.87 -19.88
C MET A 219 -3.67 -23.33 -20.89
N ILE A 220 -2.50 -22.68 -20.93
CA ILE A 220 -1.41 -23.02 -21.85
C ILE A 220 -0.44 -23.98 -21.13
N PRO A 221 -0.25 -25.23 -21.61
CA PRO A 221 0.71 -26.16 -21.03
C PRO A 221 2.15 -25.66 -21.17
N ASP A 222 2.59 -25.32 -22.38
CA ASP A 222 3.95 -24.86 -22.69
C ASP A 222 4.11 -23.33 -22.54
N TYR A 223 3.66 -22.80 -21.41
CA TYR A 223 3.57 -21.35 -21.16
C TYR A 223 4.92 -20.62 -21.22
N TYR A 224 6.04 -21.31 -20.97
CA TYR A 224 7.39 -20.76 -21.11
C TYR A 224 7.61 -20.17 -22.50
N SER A 225 7.30 -20.93 -23.55
CA SER A 225 7.50 -20.49 -24.95
C SER A 225 6.70 -19.23 -25.31
N VAL A 226 5.51 -19.07 -24.72
CA VAL A 226 4.67 -17.88 -24.90
C VAL A 226 5.28 -16.69 -24.19
N ILE A 227 5.64 -16.84 -22.90
CA ILE A 227 6.31 -15.78 -22.13
C ILE A 227 7.65 -15.38 -22.76
N ASP A 228 8.39 -16.32 -23.34
CA ASP A 228 9.67 -16.10 -23.99
C ASP A 228 9.56 -15.32 -25.30
N ALA A 229 8.43 -15.45 -26.00
CA ALA A 229 8.16 -14.73 -27.25
C ALA A 229 7.71 -13.28 -27.01
N LEU A 230 7.09 -12.98 -25.86
CA LEU A 230 6.54 -11.66 -25.55
C LEU A 230 7.54 -10.48 -25.68
N PRO A 231 8.83 -10.58 -25.26
CA PRO A 231 9.79 -9.49 -25.44
C PRO A 231 10.07 -9.15 -26.91
N SER A 232 9.91 -10.11 -27.82
CA SER A 232 10.04 -9.87 -29.27
C SER A 232 8.75 -9.32 -29.88
N LEU A 233 7.60 -9.55 -29.22
CA LEU A 233 6.28 -9.12 -29.66
C LEU A 233 5.97 -7.67 -29.26
N ILE A 234 6.49 -7.22 -28.12
CA ILE A 234 6.13 -5.96 -27.47
C ILE A 234 7.29 -4.97 -27.61
N LYS A 235 7.00 -3.69 -27.80
CA LYS A 235 8.00 -2.63 -27.79
C LYS A 235 8.73 -2.57 -26.44
N PRO A 236 9.98 -2.08 -26.36
CA PRO A 236 10.68 -1.85 -25.08
C PRO A 236 9.89 -0.98 -24.09
N SER A 237 9.09 -0.04 -24.60
CA SER A 237 8.21 0.82 -23.82
C SER A 237 6.79 0.28 -23.67
N GLY A 238 6.47 -0.91 -24.17
CA GLY A 238 5.14 -1.50 -24.09
C GLY A 238 4.86 -2.15 -22.74
N PHE A 239 3.58 -2.43 -22.49
CA PHE A 239 3.09 -3.06 -21.26
C PHE A 239 2.53 -4.46 -21.51
N ILE A 240 2.55 -5.28 -20.46
CA ILE A 240 1.90 -6.59 -20.40
C ILE A 240 0.87 -6.55 -19.30
N GLY A 241 -0.38 -6.89 -19.61
CA GLY A 241 -1.45 -7.08 -18.64
C GLY A 241 -1.83 -8.54 -18.51
N VAL A 242 -1.61 -9.14 -17.34
CA VAL A 242 -2.02 -10.52 -17.05
C VAL A 242 -3.04 -10.55 -15.92
N CYS A 243 -4.13 -11.28 -16.11
CA CYS A 243 -5.03 -11.64 -15.02
C CYS A 243 -5.31 -13.14 -15.07
N ASP A 244 -4.88 -13.87 -14.05
CA ASP A 244 -5.03 -15.33 -14.03
C ASP A 244 -5.16 -15.87 -12.61
N PHE A 245 -5.49 -17.15 -12.51
CA PHE A 245 -5.57 -17.86 -11.24
C PHE A 245 -4.20 -18.31 -10.77
N TYR A 246 -4.04 -18.47 -9.45
CA TYR A 246 -2.79 -18.94 -8.88
C TYR A 246 -3.00 -19.63 -7.53
N VAL A 247 -2.02 -20.41 -7.09
CA VAL A 247 -1.87 -20.86 -5.70
C VAL A 247 -0.41 -20.72 -5.33
N GLN A 248 -0.10 -20.16 -4.17
CA GLN A 248 1.29 -19.93 -3.76
C GLN A 248 1.45 -19.89 -2.25
N SER A 249 2.57 -20.43 -1.73
CA SER A 249 2.97 -20.27 -0.34
C SER A 249 3.73 -18.95 -0.16
N ILE A 250 3.66 -18.35 1.02
CA ILE A 250 4.42 -17.12 1.30
C ILE A 250 5.92 -17.41 1.40
N VAL A 251 6.26 -18.64 1.82
CA VAL A 251 7.65 -19.13 1.92
C VAL A 251 8.34 -19.13 0.56
N ASP A 252 7.59 -19.34 -0.53
CA ASP A 252 8.16 -19.44 -1.89
C ASP A 252 8.59 -18.07 -2.45
N VAL A 253 8.12 -16.98 -1.83
CA VAL A 253 8.30 -15.60 -2.31
C VAL A 253 9.00 -14.69 -1.32
N SER A 254 9.25 -15.16 -0.09
CA SER A 254 9.80 -14.32 0.98
C SER A 254 11.22 -13.84 0.74
N SER A 255 11.98 -14.51 -0.13
CA SER A 255 13.34 -14.11 -0.54
C SER A 255 13.37 -13.19 -1.77
N ARG A 256 12.22 -12.86 -2.36
CA ARG A 256 12.15 -12.13 -3.63
C ARG A 256 11.92 -10.63 -3.41
N ASN A 257 12.85 -9.83 -3.90
CA ASN A 257 12.87 -8.36 -3.77
C ASN A 257 12.40 -7.61 -5.04
N TYR A 258 12.04 -8.34 -6.10
CA TYR A 258 11.62 -7.78 -7.41
C TYR A 258 10.12 -7.85 -7.67
N ILE A 259 9.36 -8.38 -6.71
CA ILE A 259 7.90 -8.47 -6.80
C ILE A 259 7.25 -7.11 -6.54
N GLY A 260 6.02 -6.94 -7.01
CA GLY A 260 5.22 -5.74 -6.76
C GLY A 260 4.65 -5.61 -5.35
N GLY A 261 4.96 -6.53 -4.43
CA GLY A 261 4.40 -6.64 -3.08
C GLY A 261 3.83 -8.03 -2.79
N ALA A 262 3.73 -8.37 -1.50
CA ALA A 262 3.27 -9.70 -1.06
C ALA A 262 1.82 -9.70 -0.51
N PHE A 263 1.11 -8.58 -0.61
CA PHE A 263 -0.23 -8.41 -0.04
C PHE A 263 -1.23 -9.42 -0.60
N ASN A 264 -1.95 -10.12 0.29
CA ASN A 264 -2.91 -11.18 -0.02
C ASN A 264 -2.38 -12.28 -0.97
N ARG A 265 -1.04 -12.42 -1.10
CA ARG A 265 -0.43 -13.40 -2.01
C ARG A 265 -0.51 -14.82 -1.44
N HIS A 266 -0.40 -14.97 -0.12
CA HIS A 266 -0.45 -16.27 0.53
C HIS A 266 -1.78 -17.00 0.34
N VAL A 267 -1.72 -18.27 -0.06
CA VAL A 267 -2.84 -19.21 0.00
C VAL A 267 -2.46 -20.30 0.99
N ASN A 268 -3.31 -20.59 1.98
CA ASN A 268 -3.04 -21.62 2.99
C ASN A 268 -3.00 -23.04 2.36
N TRP A 269 -2.43 -24.02 3.07
CA TRP A 269 -2.21 -25.36 2.52
C TRP A 269 -3.49 -26.04 2.00
N LEU A 270 -4.58 -25.98 2.79
CA LEU A 270 -5.88 -26.55 2.40
C LEU A 270 -6.41 -25.91 1.12
N GLY A 271 -6.36 -24.58 1.02
CA GLY A 271 -6.79 -23.84 -0.16
C GLY A 271 -5.94 -24.18 -1.38
N ARG A 272 -4.62 -24.32 -1.23
CA ARG A 272 -3.75 -24.74 -2.34
C ARG A 272 -4.11 -26.14 -2.84
N ALA A 273 -4.31 -27.10 -1.94
CA ALA A 273 -4.69 -28.47 -2.31
C ALA A 273 -6.06 -28.52 -2.99
N PHE A 274 -7.06 -27.86 -2.40
CA PHE A 274 -8.42 -27.82 -2.92
C PHE A 274 -8.49 -27.17 -4.31
N TRP A 275 -7.94 -25.97 -4.47
CA TRP A 275 -8.01 -25.25 -5.74
C TRP A 275 -7.21 -25.93 -6.85
N ARG A 276 -6.07 -26.55 -6.54
CA ARG A 276 -5.35 -27.38 -7.51
C ARG A 276 -6.22 -28.52 -8.01
N ALA A 277 -6.80 -29.31 -7.12
CA ALA A 277 -7.65 -30.44 -7.50
C ALA A 277 -8.90 -30.00 -8.30
N TRP A 278 -9.51 -28.88 -7.91
CA TRP A 278 -10.67 -28.33 -8.62
C TRP A 278 -10.33 -27.95 -10.06
N PHE A 279 -9.26 -27.19 -10.27
CA PHE A 279 -8.88 -26.72 -11.60
C PHE A 279 -8.29 -27.84 -12.47
N ASP A 280 -7.62 -28.83 -11.85
CA ASP A 280 -7.12 -30.01 -12.57
C ASP A 280 -8.25 -30.86 -13.18
N ALA A 281 -9.41 -30.92 -12.52
CA ALA A 281 -10.61 -31.55 -13.09
C ALA A 281 -11.07 -30.88 -14.41
N ASP A 282 -10.84 -29.58 -14.56
CA ASP A 282 -11.08 -28.80 -15.77
C ASP A 282 -9.86 -28.73 -16.72
N ARG A 283 -8.81 -29.53 -16.47
CA ARG A 283 -7.51 -29.51 -17.17
C ARG A 283 -6.80 -28.16 -17.14
N VAL A 284 -7.05 -27.35 -16.12
CA VAL A 284 -6.41 -26.07 -15.89
C VAL A 284 -5.30 -26.25 -14.86
N SER A 285 -4.07 -25.94 -15.25
CA SER A 285 -2.92 -26.12 -14.37
C SER A 285 -2.70 -24.90 -13.47
N LEU A 286 -3.11 -25.04 -12.22
CA LEU A 286 -3.00 -24.00 -11.20
C LEU A 286 -1.67 -24.12 -10.43
N GLU A 287 -0.60 -23.52 -10.95
CA GLU A 287 0.73 -23.56 -10.33
C GLU A 287 1.37 -22.18 -10.13
N ALA A 288 2.10 -22.01 -9.03
CA ALA A 288 2.85 -20.79 -8.71
C ALA A 288 3.86 -20.40 -9.80
N ALA A 289 4.48 -21.41 -10.44
CA ALA A 289 5.54 -21.25 -11.43
C ALA A 289 5.15 -20.34 -12.60
N ARG A 290 3.87 -20.29 -12.99
CA ARG A 290 3.38 -19.44 -14.09
C ARG A 290 3.55 -17.95 -13.77
N ARG A 291 3.08 -17.54 -12.60
CA ARG A 291 3.25 -16.16 -12.11
C ARG A 291 4.72 -15.86 -11.84
N ASP A 292 5.45 -16.82 -11.27
CA ASP A 292 6.86 -16.66 -10.93
C ASP A 292 7.74 -16.45 -12.15
N TYR A 293 7.52 -17.23 -13.20
CA TYR A 293 8.25 -17.08 -14.45
C TYR A 293 7.92 -15.77 -15.16
N LEU A 294 6.64 -15.34 -15.11
CA LEU A 294 6.21 -14.03 -15.61
C LEU A 294 6.94 -12.89 -14.87
N GLU A 295 6.92 -12.91 -13.54
CA GLU A 295 7.60 -11.91 -12.69
C GLU A 295 9.13 -11.98 -12.79
N TYR A 296 9.71 -13.11 -13.19
CA TYR A 296 11.16 -13.25 -13.47
C TYR A 296 11.55 -12.66 -14.84
N ARG A 297 10.67 -12.79 -15.84
CA ARG A 297 10.95 -12.35 -17.22
C ARG A 297 10.65 -10.87 -17.46
N PHE A 298 9.81 -10.27 -16.64
CA PHE A 298 9.36 -8.89 -16.80
C PHE A 298 9.54 -8.06 -15.52
N GLY A 299 9.74 -6.75 -15.71
CA GLY A 299 9.68 -5.79 -14.62
C GLY A 299 8.25 -5.60 -14.14
N THR A 300 8.04 -5.58 -12.82
CA THR A 300 6.70 -5.38 -12.24
C THR A 300 6.41 -3.89 -12.10
N VAL A 301 5.39 -3.39 -12.81
CA VAL A 301 4.90 -2.00 -12.67
C VAL A 301 3.86 -1.95 -11.56
N ILE A 302 2.81 -2.77 -11.68
CA ILE A 302 1.75 -2.94 -10.68
C ILE A 302 1.41 -4.42 -10.59
N SER A 303 1.21 -4.94 -9.39
CA SER A 303 0.60 -6.24 -9.18
C SER A 303 -0.45 -6.18 -8.08
N ALA A 304 -1.42 -7.10 -8.10
CA ALA A 304 -2.38 -7.29 -7.03
C ALA A 304 -2.79 -8.76 -6.93
N SER A 305 -3.11 -9.20 -5.72
CA SER A 305 -3.62 -10.55 -5.46
C SER A 305 -4.96 -10.43 -4.73
N GLU A 306 -5.96 -11.16 -5.20
CA GLU A 306 -7.35 -11.01 -4.75
C GLU A 306 -8.05 -12.36 -4.61
N ARG A 307 -9.25 -12.36 -4.04
CA ARG A 307 -10.06 -13.57 -3.85
C ARG A 307 -11.48 -13.38 -4.38
N ASN A 308 -11.95 -14.33 -5.17
CA ASN A 308 -13.35 -14.34 -5.60
C ASN A 308 -14.23 -15.09 -4.60
N TYR A 309 -14.72 -14.38 -3.59
CA TYR A 309 -15.54 -14.96 -2.52
C TYR A 309 -16.94 -15.43 -2.96
N LEU A 310 -17.44 -14.99 -4.11
CA LEU A 310 -18.73 -15.49 -4.61
C LEU A 310 -18.72 -16.99 -4.91
N LEU A 311 -17.54 -17.55 -5.18
CA LEU A 311 -17.36 -18.95 -5.55
C LEU A 311 -16.36 -19.62 -4.60
N GLY A 312 -16.41 -19.29 -3.31
CA GLY A 312 -15.59 -19.94 -2.28
C GLY A 312 -14.19 -19.36 -2.08
N GLY A 313 -13.88 -18.21 -2.68
CA GLY A 313 -12.60 -17.51 -2.47
C GLY A 313 -11.51 -17.93 -3.45
N ILE A 314 -11.86 -18.08 -4.73
CA ILE A 314 -10.90 -18.48 -5.78
C ILE A 314 -9.74 -17.46 -5.86
N PRO A 315 -8.49 -17.87 -5.68
CA PRO A 315 -7.33 -16.99 -5.76
C PRO A 315 -6.99 -16.60 -7.20
N TYR A 316 -6.90 -15.29 -7.44
CA TYR A 316 -6.45 -14.74 -8.71
C TYR A 316 -5.50 -13.56 -8.50
N TYR A 317 -4.71 -13.25 -9.53
CA TYR A 317 -3.81 -12.12 -9.52
C TYR A 317 -4.03 -11.23 -10.74
N ILE A 318 -3.58 -9.99 -10.61
CA ILE A 318 -3.44 -9.02 -11.68
C ILE A 318 -1.97 -8.62 -11.71
N PHE A 319 -1.39 -8.59 -12.90
CA PHE A 319 -0.01 -8.19 -13.14
C PHE A 319 0.02 -7.22 -14.32
N VAL A 320 0.60 -6.05 -14.10
CA VAL A 320 0.98 -5.11 -15.14
C VAL A 320 2.50 -5.01 -15.12
N GLY A 321 3.14 -5.43 -16.22
CA GLY A 321 4.58 -5.46 -16.34
C GLY A 321 5.10 -4.75 -17.58
N CYS A 322 6.42 -4.61 -17.65
CA CYS A 322 7.15 -4.08 -18.78
C CYS A 322 8.41 -4.91 -19.04
N GLN A 323 9.11 -4.67 -20.15
CA GLN A 323 10.40 -5.31 -20.39
C GLN A 323 11.38 -4.98 -19.26
N LYS A 324 12.04 -6.01 -18.70
CA LYS A 324 12.98 -5.82 -17.57
C LYS A 324 14.24 -5.04 -17.97
N ASP A 325 14.60 -5.05 -19.25
CA ASP A 325 15.77 -4.35 -19.80
C ASP A 325 15.43 -2.98 -20.43
N SER A 326 14.22 -2.44 -20.21
CA SER A 326 13.79 -1.19 -20.84
C SER A 326 14.74 -0.02 -20.53
N THR A 327 15.30 0.57 -21.60
CA THR A 327 16.43 1.52 -21.59
C THR A 327 16.21 2.78 -20.76
N THR A 328 14.95 3.11 -20.45
CA THR A 328 14.57 4.28 -19.66
C THR A 328 14.90 4.15 -18.16
N HIS A 329 14.92 2.93 -17.60
CA HIS A 329 15.04 2.73 -16.14
C HIS A 329 16.02 1.63 -15.70
N SER A 330 16.47 0.75 -16.61
CA SER A 330 17.40 -0.35 -16.30
C SER A 330 18.87 -0.04 -16.59
N GLY A 331 19.17 1.06 -17.30
CA GLY A 331 20.54 1.45 -17.60
C GLY A 331 21.32 1.80 -16.33
N ARG A 332 22.60 1.43 -16.27
CA ARG A 332 23.50 1.73 -15.14
C ARG A 332 23.47 3.23 -14.77
N ASP A 333 23.47 4.10 -15.77
CA ASP A 333 23.36 5.55 -15.60
C ASP A 333 22.03 5.99 -14.94
N ALA A 334 20.91 5.30 -15.21
CA ALA A 334 19.60 5.61 -14.61
C ALA A 334 19.57 5.18 -13.14
N ILE A 335 20.14 4.02 -12.83
CA ILE A 335 20.27 3.51 -11.46
C ILE A 335 21.18 4.42 -10.63
N GLU A 336 22.29 4.90 -11.20
CA GLU A 336 23.20 5.85 -10.55
C GLU A 336 22.54 7.22 -10.32
N LYS A 337 21.77 7.73 -11.29
CA LYS A 337 20.97 8.96 -11.12
C LYS A 337 19.94 8.85 -10.00
N LEU A 338 19.22 7.73 -9.94
CA LEU A 338 18.27 7.46 -8.86
C LEU A 338 18.98 7.37 -7.51
N ASN A 339 20.12 6.68 -7.45
CA ASN A 339 20.93 6.61 -6.23
C ASN A 339 21.36 8.00 -5.75
N ALA A 340 21.92 8.83 -6.64
CA ALA A 340 22.32 10.20 -6.31
C ALA A 340 21.15 11.05 -5.82
N SER A 341 19.98 10.88 -6.42
CA SER A 341 18.73 11.53 -6.04
C SER A 341 18.19 11.07 -4.68
N PHE A 342 18.47 9.83 -4.26
CA PHE A 342 18.03 9.28 -2.98
C PHE A 342 19.00 9.60 -1.82
N THR A 343 20.28 9.81 -2.14
CA THR A 343 21.33 10.02 -1.12
C THR A 343 21.79 11.47 -0.99
N GLU A 344 21.20 12.44 -1.68
CA GLU A 344 21.67 13.84 -1.76
C GLU A 344 23.09 14.00 -2.37
N SER A 345 23.48 13.12 -3.28
CA SER A 345 24.82 13.18 -3.88
C SER A 345 24.95 14.36 -4.87
N PRO A 346 26.05 15.14 -4.84
CA PRO A 346 26.21 16.37 -5.63
C PRO A 346 26.46 16.15 -7.14
N TYR A 347 26.66 14.91 -7.60
CA TYR A 347 27.07 14.62 -8.99
C TYR A 347 25.86 14.53 -9.94
N LEU A 348 25.48 15.65 -10.57
CA LEU A 348 24.35 15.71 -11.52
C LEU A 348 24.68 16.38 -12.88
N SER A 349 25.94 16.37 -13.35
CA SER A 349 26.32 16.95 -14.66
C SER A 349 26.89 15.91 -15.64
N PRO A 350 26.25 15.65 -16.81
CA PRO A 350 26.70 14.65 -17.79
C PRO A 350 28.03 14.95 -18.50
N ALA A 351 28.50 16.20 -18.50
CA ALA A 351 29.62 16.61 -19.38
C ALA A 351 31.01 16.22 -18.84
N ASN A 352 31.17 16.00 -17.52
CA ASN A 352 32.48 15.81 -16.88
C ASN A 352 32.64 14.47 -16.14
N HIS A 353 31.66 13.56 -16.27
CA HIS A 353 31.53 12.35 -15.45
C HIS A 353 32.74 11.40 -15.56
N ARG A 354 33.29 11.17 -16.77
CA ARG A 354 34.39 10.20 -16.93
C ARG A 354 35.72 10.68 -16.37
N LYS A 355 36.09 11.95 -16.58
CA LYS A 355 37.41 12.46 -16.17
C LYS A 355 37.54 12.72 -14.65
N GLN A 356 36.42 12.92 -13.95
CA GLN A 356 36.44 13.19 -12.50
C GLN A 356 36.27 11.92 -11.65
N ILE A 357 35.69 10.85 -12.20
CA ILE A 357 35.63 9.53 -11.56
C ILE A 357 37.03 8.91 -11.42
N ASP A 358 37.86 9.02 -12.46
CA ASP A 358 39.23 8.48 -12.44
C ASP A 358 40.07 9.12 -11.32
N SER A 359 39.83 10.40 -10.99
CA SER A 359 40.45 11.10 -9.86
C SER A 359 39.79 10.84 -8.50
N ALA A 360 38.55 10.33 -8.47
CA ALA A 360 37.78 10.11 -7.24
C ALA A 360 37.92 8.69 -6.68
N VAL A 361 38.28 7.71 -7.53
CA VAL A 361 38.64 6.35 -7.09
C VAL A 361 39.85 6.36 -6.15
N GLU A 362 40.72 7.38 -6.24
CA GLU A 362 41.88 7.54 -5.34
C GLU A 362 41.55 8.15 -3.97
N ASN A 363 40.38 8.79 -3.79
CA ASN A 363 39.97 9.44 -2.53
C ASN A 363 38.72 8.78 -1.93
N SER A 364 38.87 7.53 -1.48
CA SER A 364 37.81 6.73 -0.89
C SER A 364 37.31 7.28 0.46
N THR A 365 36.24 8.07 0.44
CA THR A 365 35.18 7.94 1.45
C THR A 365 34.13 6.99 0.89
N GLN A 366 33.79 5.91 1.61
CA GLN A 366 32.74 4.95 1.24
C GLN A 366 31.52 5.68 0.64
N GLU A 367 31.26 5.49 -0.65
CA GLU A 367 30.09 6.09 -1.30
C GLU A 367 28.82 5.63 -0.58
N VAL A 368 28.02 6.58 -0.09
CA VAL A 368 26.73 6.32 0.53
C VAL A 368 25.77 5.82 -0.56
N LYS A 369 25.21 4.63 -0.36
CA LYS A 369 24.31 3.96 -1.31
C LYS A 369 22.90 3.81 -0.73
N SER A 370 21.91 4.03 -1.58
CA SER A 370 20.50 3.80 -1.26
C SER A 370 20.19 2.30 -1.23
N LYS A 371 19.16 1.89 -0.48
CA LYS A 371 18.68 0.50 -0.48
C LYS A 371 18.29 0.02 -1.87
N ALA A 372 17.60 0.89 -2.63
CA ALA A 372 17.21 0.61 -4.00
C ALA A 372 18.43 0.26 -4.87
N TYR A 373 19.53 1.00 -4.73
CA TYR A 373 20.78 0.74 -5.46
C TYR A 373 21.42 -0.60 -5.06
N GLU A 374 21.56 -0.87 -3.76
CA GLU A 374 22.13 -2.13 -3.27
C GLU A 374 21.34 -3.34 -3.79
N THR A 375 20.01 -3.27 -3.71
CA THR A 375 19.12 -4.33 -4.22
C THR A 375 19.20 -4.45 -5.75
N ALA A 376 19.27 -3.33 -6.47
CA ALA A 376 19.44 -3.35 -7.93
C ALA A 376 20.73 -4.04 -8.35
N VAL A 377 21.86 -3.76 -7.69
CA VAL A 377 23.15 -4.40 -7.99
C VAL A 377 23.09 -5.90 -7.76
N ILE A 378 22.52 -6.34 -6.63
CA ILE A 378 22.34 -7.77 -6.32
C ILE A 378 21.50 -8.45 -7.41
N ASN A 379 20.38 -7.84 -7.80
CA ASN A 379 19.47 -8.41 -8.78
C ASN A 379 20.12 -8.51 -10.17
N LEU A 380 20.79 -7.44 -10.62
CA LEU A 380 21.51 -7.44 -11.89
C LEU A 380 22.61 -8.51 -11.93
N SER A 381 23.35 -8.69 -10.83
CA SER A 381 24.38 -9.75 -10.74
C SER A 381 23.82 -11.16 -10.84
N SER A 382 22.54 -11.34 -10.47
CA SER A 382 21.83 -12.63 -10.48
C SER A 382 20.87 -12.78 -11.67
N ASN A 383 20.91 -11.86 -12.65
CA ASN A 383 19.96 -11.79 -13.78
C ASN A 383 18.48 -11.79 -13.34
N LEU A 384 18.21 -11.22 -12.17
CA LEU A 384 16.86 -10.97 -11.66
C LEU A 384 16.38 -9.59 -12.12
N PRO A 385 15.07 -9.37 -12.29
CA PRO A 385 14.54 -8.04 -12.52
C PRO A 385 14.88 -7.08 -11.37
N LEU A 386 14.97 -5.79 -11.67
CA LEU A 386 15.05 -4.76 -10.65
C LEU A 386 13.81 -4.77 -9.73
N PRO A 387 13.88 -4.17 -8.53
CA PRO A 387 12.70 -3.92 -7.70
C PRO A 387 11.60 -3.17 -8.43
N SER A 388 10.34 -3.43 -8.07
CA SER A 388 9.17 -2.80 -8.72
C SER A 388 9.19 -1.27 -8.68
N SER A 389 9.85 -0.67 -7.68
CA SER A 389 10.05 0.79 -7.59
C SER A 389 10.82 1.39 -8.76
N PHE A 390 11.61 0.61 -9.51
CA PHE A 390 12.35 1.09 -10.68
C PHE A 390 11.47 1.22 -11.94
N TYR A 391 10.39 0.45 -12.03
CA TYR A 391 9.50 0.42 -13.20
C TYR A 391 8.26 1.32 -13.05
N GLN A 392 8.16 2.06 -11.95
CA GLN A 392 7.06 3.02 -11.71
C GLN A 392 7.30 4.30 -12.50
N ASN A 393 6.21 4.99 -12.85
CA ASN A 393 6.28 6.29 -13.54
C ASN A 393 6.89 7.39 -12.65
N HIS A 394 6.76 7.25 -11.32
CA HIS A 394 7.25 8.21 -10.32
C HIS A 394 8.11 7.49 -9.29
N HIS A 395 9.30 8.03 -9.01
CA HIS A 395 10.27 7.45 -8.06
C HIS A 395 10.25 8.16 -6.70
N HIS A 396 9.07 8.58 -6.23
CA HIS A 396 8.93 9.23 -4.92
C HIS A 396 9.11 8.24 -3.76
N ARG A 397 8.62 6.99 -3.90
CA ARG A 397 8.74 5.95 -2.88
C ARG A 397 10.02 5.15 -3.10
N ILE A 398 10.90 5.17 -2.10
CA ILE A 398 12.14 4.40 -2.12
C ILE A 398 11.84 2.94 -1.78
N PHE A 399 12.57 2.03 -2.43
CA PHE A 399 12.45 0.60 -2.19
C PHE A 399 12.58 0.24 -0.70
N TYR A 400 11.67 -0.60 -0.24
CA TYR A 400 11.73 -1.26 1.06
C TYR A 400 11.19 -2.69 0.92
N ASP A 401 11.67 -3.57 1.80
CA ASP A 401 11.19 -4.94 1.90
C ASP A 401 9.96 -4.99 2.81
N ASP A 402 8.77 -5.25 2.25
CA ASP A 402 7.49 -5.26 2.95
C ASP A 402 7.29 -6.48 3.87
N LEU A 403 8.18 -7.48 3.80
CA LEU A 403 8.08 -8.70 4.60
C LEU A 403 8.88 -8.65 5.91
N LEU A 404 9.74 -7.65 6.10
CA LEU A 404 10.51 -7.50 7.32
C LEU A 404 9.58 -7.35 8.55
N PRO A 405 9.88 -8.02 9.69
CA PRO A 405 9.07 -7.93 10.91
C PRO A 405 8.78 -6.49 11.37
N LYS A 406 9.77 -5.60 11.21
CA LYS A 406 9.64 -4.19 11.57
C LYS A 406 8.60 -3.42 10.74
N HIS A 407 8.24 -3.92 9.55
CA HIS A 407 7.21 -3.33 8.70
C HIS A 407 5.86 -4.04 8.86
N THR A 408 5.86 -5.34 9.16
CA THR A 408 4.62 -6.14 9.30
C THR A 408 3.99 -6.04 10.70
N GLN A 409 4.73 -5.59 11.72
CA GLN A 409 4.26 -5.43 13.10
C GLN A 409 3.00 -4.55 13.25
N PHE A 410 2.68 -3.70 12.28
CA PHE A 410 1.52 -2.80 12.32
C PHE A 410 0.22 -3.44 11.82
N GLY A 411 0.24 -4.70 11.36
CA GLY A 411 -0.98 -5.43 10.98
C GLY A 411 -1.75 -4.80 9.81
N ASN A 412 -1.05 -4.25 8.81
CA ASN A 412 -1.65 -3.53 7.66
C ASN A 412 -2.56 -2.36 8.06
N GLU A 413 -2.25 -1.69 9.16
CA GLU A 413 -3.01 -0.55 9.64
C GLU A 413 -2.09 0.68 9.84
N TYR A 414 -2.53 1.85 9.36
CA TYR A 414 -1.91 3.12 9.73
C TYR A 414 -2.48 3.62 11.06
N ILE A 415 -1.70 4.37 11.83
CA ILE A 415 -2.14 4.85 13.16
C ILE A 415 -2.99 6.11 13.02
N TYR A 416 -2.54 7.06 12.21
CA TYR A 416 -3.13 8.39 12.12
C TYR A 416 -3.66 8.68 10.71
N ALA A 417 -4.90 9.16 10.60
CA ALA A 417 -5.48 9.60 9.34
C ALA A 417 -5.19 11.09 9.01
N PHE A 418 -4.67 11.83 10.00
CA PHE A 418 -4.30 13.24 9.94
C PHE A 418 -3.18 13.54 10.96
N ASN A 419 -2.44 14.63 10.77
CA ASN A 419 -1.36 15.06 11.67
C ASN A 419 -1.89 15.81 12.91
N TRP A 420 -1.16 15.72 14.03
CA TRP A 420 -1.45 16.39 15.30
C TRP A 420 -0.48 17.54 15.61
N GLU A 421 0.22 18.06 14.60
CA GLU A 421 1.21 19.12 14.74
C GLU A 421 0.79 20.30 13.88
N ASP A 422 0.70 21.49 14.48
CA ASP A 422 0.24 22.67 13.78
C ASP A 422 1.29 23.20 12.77
N PRO A 423 1.05 23.08 11.45
CA PRO A 423 2.02 23.52 10.46
C PRO A 423 2.18 25.06 10.43
N ARG A 424 1.22 25.83 10.97
CA ARG A 424 1.36 27.30 11.06
C ARG A 424 2.48 27.69 12.01
N VAL A 425 2.70 26.91 13.07
CA VAL A 425 3.82 27.13 13.99
C VAL A 425 5.11 26.69 13.33
N ASP A 426 5.11 25.56 12.61
CA ASP A 426 6.27 25.06 11.89
C ASP A 426 6.78 26.09 10.87
N HIS A 427 5.93 26.67 10.03
CA HIS A 427 6.34 27.71 9.08
C HIS A 427 6.95 28.94 9.74
N ARG A 428 6.43 29.34 10.91
CA ARG A 428 6.93 30.51 11.65
C ARG A 428 8.30 30.25 12.26
N LEU A 429 8.51 29.05 12.78
CA LEU A 429 9.75 28.65 13.46
C LEU A 429 10.86 28.26 12.47
N LEU A 430 10.50 27.57 11.39
CA LEU A 430 11.43 27.01 10.42
C LEU A 430 11.76 27.98 9.28
N ASP A 431 10.87 28.92 8.93
CA ASP A 431 11.08 29.85 7.81
C ASP A 431 11.63 29.16 6.54
N ILE A 432 10.90 28.14 6.08
CA ILE A 432 11.32 27.24 5.01
C ILE A 432 11.60 28.00 3.70
N LYS A 433 12.79 27.79 3.14
CA LYS A 433 13.31 28.37 1.90
C LYS A 433 13.41 27.32 0.79
N ARG A 434 13.73 27.80 -0.42
CA ARG A 434 13.83 26.95 -1.63
C ARG A 434 15.07 26.07 -1.67
N ASP A 435 16.13 26.43 -0.95
CA ASP A 435 17.37 25.68 -0.84
C ASP A 435 17.33 24.62 0.28
N ASP A 436 16.29 24.62 1.10
CA ASP A 436 16.16 23.71 2.23
C ASP A 436 16.01 22.25 1.79
N VAL A 437 16.69 21.37 2.54
CA VAL A 437 16.48 19.92 2.51
C VAL A 437 15.98 19.50 3.86
N ILE A 438 14.73 19.06 3.87
CA ILE A 438 13.96 18.79 5.08
C ILE A 438 13.86 17.28 5.28
N LEU A 439 14.27 16.80 6.43
CA LEU A 439 13.89 15.47 6.93
C LEU A 439 12.67 15.65 7.83
N ALA A 440 11.60 14.89 7.63
CA ALA A 440 10.40 14.99 8.48
C ALA A 440 9.73 13.62 8.63
N ILE A 441 9.17 13.36 9.82
CA ILE A 441 8.32 12.18 10.04
C ILE A 441 7.07 12.29 9.16
N THR A 442 6.72 11.21 8.45
CA THR A 442 5.58 11.22 7.52
C THR A 442 4.26 11.42 8.25
N SER A 443 3.98 10.60 9.28
CA SER A 443 2.67 10.55 9.93
C SER A 443 1.57 10.39 8.87
N ALA A 444 0.50 11.19 8.88
CA ALA A 444 -0.53 11.16 7.85
C ALA A 444 -0.17 11.91 6.55
N GLY A 445 1.01 12.55 6.49
CA GLY A 445 1.51 13.28 5.33
C GLY A 445 1.00 14.72 5.19
N ASP A 446 0.20 15.24 6.12
CA ASP A 446 -0.40 16.59 5.99
C ASP A 446 0.68 17.67 6.03
N ASN A 447 1.60 17.57 6.99
CA ASN A 447 2.68 18.55 7.15
C ASN A 447 3.70 18.45 6.01
N ILE A 448 3.93 17.25 5.46
CA ILE A 448 4.76 17.06 4.27
C ILE A 448 4.20 17.86 3.08
N LEU A 449 2.90 17.75 2.82
CA LEU A 449 2.23 18.54 1.78
C LEU A 449 2.27 20.04 2.08
N ASP A 450 2.21 20.42 3.35
CA ASP A 450 2.30 21.81 3.77
C ASP A 450 3.71 22.41 3.57
N TYR A 451 4.76 21.64 3.83
CA TYR A 451 6.14 22.05 3.55
C TYR A 451 6.41 22.15 2.05
N LEU A 452 5.91 21.22 1.24
CA LEU A 452 6.05 21.25 -0.22
C LEU A 452 5.42 22.50 -0.86
N GLN A 453 4.42 23.11 -0.22
CA GLN A 453 3.87 24.39 -0.65
C GLN A 453 4.86 25.56 -0.52
N LYS A 454 6.02 25.40 0.12
CA LYS A 454 7.12 26.38 0.11
C LYS A 454 8.15 26.12 -0.99
N SER A 455 7.99 25.02 -1.74
CA SER A 455 8.92 24.58 -2.78
C SER A 455 10.37 24.45 -2.29
N PRO A 456 10.62 23.75 -1.15
CA PRO A 456 11.97 23.43 -0.74
C PRO A 456 12.67 22.57 -1.79
N ARG A 457 14.00 22.51 -1.74
CA ARG A 457 14.80 21.70 -2.67
C ARG A 457 14.41 20.23 -2.57
N ARG A 458 14.18 19.76 -1.33
CA ARG A 458 13.80 18.37 -1.08
C ARG A 458 13.12 18.19 0.28
N VAL A 459 12.20 17.22 0.34
CA VAL A 459 11.58 16.73 1.57
C VAL A 459 11.73 15.21 1.61
N HIS A 460 12.44 14.71 2.61
CA HIS A 460 12.51 13.30 2.98
C HIS A 460 11.46 13.02 4.06
N ALA A 461 10.34 12.44 3.64
CA ALA A 461 9.30 11.92 4.52
C ALA A 461 9.71 10.52 5.01
N VAL A 462 9.75 10.31 6.33
CA VAL A 462 10.20 9.05 6.94
C VAL A 462 9.14 8.47 7.86
N ASP A 463 8.83 7.19 7.68
CA ASP A 463 7.98 6.46 8.62
C ASP A 463 8.38 4.99 8.65
N LEU A 464 8.31 4.35 9.81
CA LEU A 464 8.53 2.92 9.93
C LEU A 464 7.31 2.12 9.44
N ASN A 465 6.10 2.67 9.58
CA ASN A 465 4.86 2.03 9.19
C ASN A 465 4.60 2.25 7.69
N PRO A 466 4.64 1.20 6.85
CA PRO A 466 4.39 1.35 5.41
C PRO A 466 3.02 1.96 5.09
N ASN A 467 2.02 1.71 5.94
CA ASN A 467 0.63 2.14 5.71
C ASN A 467 0.45 3.66 5.86
N GLN A 468 1.23 4.30 6.74
CA GLN A 468 1.29 5.77 6.84
C GLN A 468 1.84 6.37 5.54
N ASN A 469 2.92 5.77 5.04
CA ASN A 469 3.52 6.19 3.78
C ASN A 469 2.60 5.89 2.57
N HIS A 470 1.77 4.83 2.60
CA HIS A 470 0.74 4.59 1.57
C HIS A 470 -0.35 5.66 1.57
N LEU A 471 -0.68 6.26 2.72
CA LEU A 471 -1.61 7.39 2.81
C LEU A 471 -1.02 8.66 2.22
N LEU A 472 0.26 8.94 2.45
CA LEU A 472 0.96 10.04 1.77
C LEU A 472 0.98 9.82 0.25
N GLU A 473 1.31 8.61 -0.23
CA GLU A 473 1.28 8.29 -1.66
C GLU A 473 -0.11 8.50 -2.27
N LEU A 474 -1.19 8.10 -1.58
CA LEU A 474 -2.55 8.33 -2.07
C LEU A 474 -2.86 9.81 -2.22
N LYS A 475 -2.44 10.66 -1.27
CA LYS A 475 -2.60 12.11 -1.36
C LYS A 475 -1.84 12.67 -2.56
N VAL A 476 -0.56 12.29 -2.73
CA VAL A 476 0.28 12.73 -3.85
C VAL A 476 -0.34 12.32 -5.19
N ALA A 477 -0.71 11.05 -5.35
CA ALA A 477 -1.38 10.54 -6.56
C ALA A 477 -2.69 11.29 -6.87
N SER A 478 -3.45 11.64 -5.83
CA SER A 478 -4.69 12.41 -5.99
C SER A 478 -4.44 13.83 -6.48
N PHE A 479 -3.40 14.52 -6.02
CA PHE A 479 -3.02 15.83 -6.55
C PHE A 479 -2.50 15.77 -7.99
N MET A 480 -1.84 14.68 -8.38
CA MET A 480 -1.34 14.50 -9.76
C MET A 480 -2.47 14.19 -10.75
N ALA A 481 -3.50 13.43 -10.35
CA ALA A 481 -4.46 12.85 -11.29
C ALA A 481 -5.89 13.40 -11.21
N LEU A 482 -6.29 14.00 -10.08
CA LEU A 482 -7.68 14.38 -9.79
C LEU A 482 -7.84 15.90 -9.65
N GLY A 483 -9.05 16.39 -9.95
CA GLY A 483 -9.41 17.77 -9.67
C GLY A 483 -9.79 17.98 -8.20
N HIS A 484 -9.80 19.24 -7.75
CA HIS A 484 -10.05 19.63 -6.35
C HIS A 484 -11.32 19.03 -5.77
N ARG A 485 -12.39 18.88 -6.55
CA ARG A 485 -13.65 18.31 -6.10
C ARG A 485 -13.48 16.89 -5.57
N ASP A 486 -12.76 16.05 -6.30
CA ASP A 486 -12.61 14.64 -5.95
C ASP A 486 -11.56 14.49 -4.83
N VAL A 487 -10.50 15.31 -4.84
CA VAL A 487 -9.56 15.45 -3.71
C VAL A 487 -10.29 15.85 -2.42
N TRP A 488 -11.21 16.81 -2.49
CA TRP A 488 -12.01 17.23 -1.34
C TRP A 488 -12.95 16.14 -0.85
N LYS A 489 -13.56 15.35 -1.73
CA LYS A 489 -14.38 14.21 -1.29
C LYS A 489 -13.53 13.19 -0.53
N ILE A 490 -12.38 12.79 -1.10
CA ILE A 490 -11.50 11.77 -0.51
C ILE A 490 -10.92 12.23 0.84
N PHE A 491 -10.39 13.46 0.93
CA PHE A 491 -9.65 13.94 2.11
C PHE A 491 -10.28 15.11 2.86
N GLY A 492 -11.38 15.69 2.37
CA GLY A 492 -12.19 16.66 3.11
C GLY A 492 -13.32 15.95 3.84
N GLU A 493 -14.13 15.22 3.07
CA GLU A 493 -15.27 14.45 3.57
C GLU A 493 -14.88 13.05 4.06
N GLY A 494 -13.69 12.56 3.68
CA GLY A 494 -13.23 11.22 4.02
C GLY A 494 -13.95 10.11 3.23
N LYS A 495 -14.72 10.44 2.19
CA LYS A 495 -15.60 9.52 1.46
C LYS A 495 -15.67 9.81 -0.03
N HIS A 496 -15.76 8.77 -0.84
CA HIS A 496 -15.97 8.88 -2.28
C HIS A 496 -16.59 7.59 -2.82
N SER A 497 -17.82 7.65 -3.35
CA SER A 497 -18.55 6.48 -3.88
C SER A 497 -17.78 5.76 -4.99
N ASP A 498 -17.12 6.54 -5.86
CA ASP A 498 -16.43 6.00 -7.03
C ASP A 498 -14.92 5.80 -6.79
N PHE A 499 -14.49 5.74 -5.52
CA PHE A 499 -13.07 5.65 -5.16
C PHE A 499 -12.36 4.48 -5.86
N ARG A 500 -12.98 3.29 -5.90
CA ARG A 500 -12.41 2.12 -6.59
C ARG A 500 -12.14 2.40 -8.07
N GLN A 501 -13.10 3.04 -8.76
CA GLN A 501 -12.94 3.38 -10.17
C GLN A 501 -11.82 4.40 -10.37
N LEU A 502 -11.75 5.43 -9.54
CA LEU A 502 -10.65 6.41 -9.56
C LEU A 502 -9.30 5.75 -9.27
N LEU A 503 -9.25 4.84 -8.30
CA LEU A 503 -8.04 4.10 -7.95
C LEU A 503 -7.46 3.37 -9.15
N ILE A 504 -8.30 2.65 -9.89
CA ILE A 504 -7.88 1.86 -11.06
C ILE A 504 -7.57 2.77 -12.25
N SER A 505 -8.48 3.67 -12.62
CA SER A 505 -8.45 4.38 -13.90
C SER A 505 -7.65 5.68 -13.91
N ARG A 506 -7.34 6.25 -12.73
CA ARG A 506 -6.71 7.57 -12.61
C ARG A 506 -5.51 7.57 -11.66
N LEU A 507 -5.61 6.93 -10.49
CA LEU A 507 -4.57 6.99 -9.46
C LEU A 507 -3.47 5.95 -9.66
N SER A 508 -3.78 4.79 -10.23
CA SER A 508 -2.84 3.68 -10.39
C SER A 508 -1.51 4.04 -11.08
N PRO A 509 -1.44 4.93 -12.10
CA PRO A 509 -0.15 5.30 -12.71
C PRO A 509 0.77 6.11 -11.78
N HIS A 510 0.24 6.61 -10.67
CA HIS A 510 0.93 7.49 -9.72
C HIS A 510 1.20 6.85 -8.36
N LEU A 511 0.87 5.56 -8.20
CA LEU A 511 1.05 4.81 -6.96
C LEU A 511 2.13 3.75 -7.14
N SER A 512 2.87 3.47 -6.06
CA SER A 512 3.65 2.25 -6.01
C SER A 512 2.75 1.01 -6.02
N SER A 513 3.28 -0.11 -6.52
CA SER A 513 2.54 -1.37 -6.57
C SER A 513 2.04 -1.82 -5.19
N GLN A 514 2.81 -1.57 -4.13
CA GLN A 514 2.43 -1.87 -2.74
C GLN A 514 1.30 -0.95 -2.24
N ALA A 515 1.40 0.36 -2.48
CA ALA A 515 0.34 1.31 -2.12
C ALA A 515 -0.96 1.02 -2.88
N PHE A 516 -0.87 0.68 -4.17
CA PHE A 516 -2.03 0.27 -4.97
C PHE A 516 -2.73 -0.94 -4.37
N GLN A 517 -2.00 -2.01 -4.02
CA GLN A 517 -2.56 -3.21 -3.37
C GLN A 517 -3.26 -2.87 -2.06
N TYR A 518 -2.61 -2.06 -1.22
CA TYR A 518 -3.18 -1.62 0.04
C TYR A 518 -4.53 -0.93 -0.17
N TRP A 519 -4.60 0.05 -1.07
CA TRP A 519 -5.83 0.81 -1.31
C TRP A 519 -6.89 0.03 -2.08
N LEU A 520 -6.51 -0.98 -2.86
CA LEU A 520 -7.44 -1.86 -3.57
C LEU A 520 -8.27 -2.70 -2.58
N GLU A 521 -7.61 -3.28 -1.58
CA GLU A 521 -8.25 -4.01 -0.47
C GLU A 521 -9.09 -3.06 0.40
N HIS A 522 -8.57 -1.85 0.65
CA HIS A 522 -9.19 -0.88 1.54
C HIS A 522 -10.15 0.10 0.84
N THR A 523 -10.66 -0.24 -0.36
CA THR A 523 -11.61 0.62 -1.07
C THR A 523 -12.86 0.96 -0.24
N HIS A 524 -13.28 0.03 0.62
CA HIS A 524 -14.43 0.19 1.53
C HIS A 524 -14.30 1.38 2.50
N VAL A 525 -13.07 1.83 2.79
CA VAL A 525 -12.81 3.00 3.65
C VAL A 525 -13.52 4.25 3.10
N PHE A 526 -13.52 4.44 1.79
CA PHE A 526 -14.12 5.61 1.14
C PHE A 526 -15.51 5.35 0.58
N THR A 527 -15.82 4.11 0.20
CA THR A 527 -17.10 3.77 -0.47
C THR A 527 -18.21 3.36 0.49
N SER A 528 -17.88 3.00 1.73
CA SER A 528 -18.89 2.60 2.72
C SER A 528 -19.90 3.70 3.00
N SER A 529 -21.19 3.37 2.82
CA SER A 529 -22.31 4.23 3.22
C SER A 529 -22.37 4.40 4.75
N SER A 530 -21.86 3.43 5.50
CA SER A 530 -21.80 3.43 6.97
C SER A 530 -20.51 4.06 7.51
N GLY A 531 -20.57 4.62 8.72
CA GLY A 531 -19.42 5.27 9.38
C GLY A 531 -19.04 6.62 8.77
N LYS A 532 -17.90 7.18 9.18
CA LYS A 532 -17.41 8.50 8.75
C LYS A 532 -16.15 8.44 7.87
N GLY A 533 -16.00 7.34 7.14
CA GLY A 533 -14.96 7.19 6.12
C GLY A 533 -13.55 7.16 6.72
N LEU A 534 -12.60 7.80 6.03
CA LEU A 534 -11.17 7.84 6.37
C LEU A 534 -10.86 8.20 7.84
N TYR A 535 -11.67 9.05 8.47
CA TYR A 535 -11.41 9.56 9.82
C TYR A 535 -11.96 8.67 10.94
N GLU A 536 -12.64 7.58 10.59
CA GLU A 536 -13.03 6.50 11.51
C GLU A 536 -12.29 5.18 11.22
N THR A 537 -11.13 5.27 10.59
CA THR A 537 -10.21 4.17 10.30
C THR A 537 -8.81 4.44 10.85
N GLY A 538 -7.94 3.44 10.82
CA GLY A 538 -6.62 3.51 11.48
C GLY A 538 -6.70 3.46 13.01
N GLY A 539 -5.55 3.47 13.68
CA GLY A 539 -5.46 3.33 15.16
C GLY A 539 -6.27 4.40 15.92
N SER A 540 -6.19 5.65 15.45
CA SER A 540 -6.91 6.81 16.01
C SER A 540 -8.44 6.66 16.02
N ARG A 541 -9.02 5.77 15.20
CA ARG A 541 -10.47 5.50 15.17
C ARG A 541 -11.02 5.12 16.54
N HIS A 542 -10.23 4.42 17.37
CA HIS A 542 -10.71 3.87 18.63
C HIS A 542 -11.02 5.00 19.62
N ALA A 543 -10.11 5.96 19.75
CA ALA A 543 -10.31 7.15 20.57
C ALA A 543 -11.46 8.02 20.03
N ILE A 544 -11.48 8.28 18.71
CA ILE A 544 -12.50 9.11 18.07
C ILE A 544 -13.90 8.51 18.25
N LYS A 545 -14.08 7.21 17.95
CA LYS A 545 -15.37 6.53 18.11
C LYS A 545 -15.83 6.48 19.57
N MET A 546 -14.91 6.27 20.51
CA MET A 546 -15.24 6.26 21.93
C MET A 546 -15.78 7.62 22.38
N VAL A 547 -15.08 8.72 22.07
CA VAL A 547 -15.50 10.08 22.44
C VAL A 547 -16.87 10.41 21.85
N ARG A 548 -17.11 10.06 20.59
CA ARG A 548 -18.40 10.31 19.91
C ARG A 548 -19.53 9.44 20.48
N TYR A 549 -19.23 8.19 20.83
CA TYR A 549 -20.18 7.32 21.50
C TYR A 549 -20.55 7.89 22.88
N LEU A 550 -19.58 8.36 23.66
CA LEU A 550 -19.82 9.01 24.95
C LEU A 550 -20.73 10.24 24.81
N PHE A 551 -20.48 11.11 23.83
CA PHE A 551 -21.37 12.25 23.59
C PHE A 551 -22.80 11.83 23.22
N LYS A 552 -22.95 10.74 22.48
CA LYS A 552 -24.27 10.19 22.15
C LYS A 552 -24.97 9.63 23.39
N THR A 553 -24.27 8.86 24.23
CA THR A 553 -24.86 8.22 25.42
C THR A 553 -25.26 9.24 26.49
N PHE A 554 -24.50 10.32 26.66
CA PHE A 554 -24.78 11.38 27.63
C PHE A 554 -25.64 12.53 27.05
N GLY A 555 -26.19 12.38 25.85
CA GLY A 555 -27.10 13.37 25.26
C GLY A 555 -26.43 14.71 24.88
N LEU A 556 -25.11 14.72 24.70
CA LEU A 556 -24.32 15.92 24.38
C LEU A 556 -24.21 16.21 22.87
N THR A 557 -24.80 15.40 22.01
CA THR A 557 -24.73 15.57 20.54
C THR A 557 -25.10 16.99 20.10
N LYS A 558 -26.15 17.58 20.68
CA LYS A 558 -26.56 18.96 20.36
C LYS A 558 -25.52 19.99 20.80
N ALA A 559 -24.96 19.85 22.00
CA ALA A 559 -23.91 20.75 22.49
C ALA A 559 -22.63 20.67 21.64
N VAL A 560 -22.25 19.46 21.20
CA VAL A 560 -21.11 19.28 20.30
C VAL A 560 -21.36 19.91 18.93
N GLN A 561 -22.59 19.81 18.42
CA GLN A 561 -22.98 20.48 17.18
C GLN A 561 -22.93 22.01 17.34
N GLU A 562 -23.51 22.55 18.41
CA GLU A 562 -23.45 23.99 18.75
C GLU A 562 -21.99 24.46 18.87
N LEU A 563 -21.10 23.66 19.47
CA LEU A 563 -19.66 23.96 19.57
C LEU A 563 -19.00 24.05 18.19
N CYS A 564 -19.36 23.14 17.26
CA CYS A 564 -18.83 23.12 15.90
C CYS A 564 -19.45 24.18 14.98
N GLU A 565 -20.56 24.80 15.38
CA GLU A 565 -21.28 25.84 14.62
C GLU A 565 -21.08 27.26 15.21
N ALA A 566 -20.52 27.37 16.41
CA ALA A 566 -20.27 28.63 17.11
C ALA A 566 -19.49 29.63 16.24
N GLN A 567 -19.92 30.89 16.16
CA GLN A 567 -19.25 31.91 15.33
C GLN A 567 -18.24 32.74 16.15
N THR A 568 -18.34 32.70 17.48
CA THR A 568 -17.47 33.47 18.38
C THR A 568 -16.92 32.62 19.52
N LEU A 569 -15.75 33.01 20.06
CA LEU A 569 -15.19 32.38 21.25
C LEU A 569 -16.11 32.54 22.47
N VAL A 570 -16.89 33.62 22.56
CA VAL A 570 -17.83 33.85 23.66
C VAL A 570 -18.93 32.78 23.67
N GLU A 571 -19.50 32.45 22.50
CA GLU A 571 -20.47 31.36 22.36
C GLU A 571 -19.85 30.01 22.70
N GLN A 572 -18.67 29.71 22.13
CA GLN A 572 -17.95 28.46 22.37
C GLN A 572 -17.67 28.23 23.86
N ARG A 573 -17.22 29.27 24.57
CA ARG A 573 -16.93 29.24 26.01
C ARG A 573 -18.18 29.01 26.86
N LYS A 574 -19.37 29.44 26.42
CA LYS A 574 -20.64 29.14 27.12
C LYS A 574 -21.04 27.67 26.99
N ILE A 575 -20.70 27.03 25.87
CA ILE A 575 -21.04 25.63 25.58
C ILE A 575 -20.08 24.67 26.29
N TRP A 576 -18.78 25.02 26.35
CA TRP A 576 -17.71 24.13 26.82
C TRP A 576 -17.96 23.48 28.19
N PRO A 577 -18.45 24.16 29.25
CA PRO A 577 -18.67 23.53 30.56
C PRO A 577 -19.58 22.29 30.53
N ARG A 578 -20.55 22.25 29.60
CA ARG A 578 -21.47 21.11 29.43
C ARG A 578 -20.79 19.89 28.82
N ILE A 579 -19.82 20.12 27.93
CA ILE A 579 -19.05 19.05 27.27
C ILE A 579 -17.93 18.57 28.20
N ARG A 580 -17.25 19.54 28.84
CA ARG A 580 -16.18 19.32 29.81
C ARG A 580 -16.62 18.43 30.97
N SER A 581 -17.84 18.59 31.49
CA SER A 581 -18.34 17.80 32.63
C SER A 581 -18.35 16.29 32.36
N VAL A 582 -18.55 15.87 31.11
CA VAL A 582 -18.53 14.47 30.70
C VAL A 582 -17.13 14.02 30.33
N LEU A 583 -16.41 14.80 29.50
CA LEU A 583 -15.04 14.47 29.09
C LEU A 583 -14.08 14.36 30.28
N MET A 584 -14.20 15.25 31.27
CA MET A 584 -13.30 15.33 32.42
C MET A 584 -13.89 14.62 33.66
N SER A 585 -14.91 13.78 33.49
CA SER A 585 -15.54 13.08 34.60
C SER A 585 -14.56 12.07 35.24
N LYS A 586 -14.53 12.01 36.57
CA LYS A 586 -13.66 11.10 37.33
C LYS A 586 -13.79 9.61 36.91
N PRO A 587 -14.99 9.08 36.59
CA PRO A 587 -15.14 7.69 36.13
C PRO A 587 -14.51 7.44 34.76
N LEU A 588 -14.67 8.37 33.81
CA LEU A 588 -14.06 8.26 32.48
C LEU A 588 -12.55 8.34 32.56
N HIS A 589 -12.04 9.24 33.40
CA HIS A 589 -10.62 9.37 33.70
C HIS A 589 -10.02 8.09 34.30
N TRP A 590 -10.70 7.50 35.27
CA TRP A 590 -10.28 6.23 35.89
C TRP A 590 -10.26 5.07 34.88
N ALA A 591 -11.25 4.99 33.98
CA ALA A 591 -11.28 3.99 32.93
C ALA A 591 -10.17 4.17 31.87
N VAL A 592 -9.86 5.43 31.50
CA VAL A 592 -8.83 5.76 30.50
C VAL A 592 -7.41 5.58 31.05
N VAL A 593 -7.15 5.99 32.30
CA VAL A 593 -5.85 5.83 32.96
C VAL A 593 -5.61 4.41 33.47
N GLY A 594 -6.66 3.70 33.88
CA GLY A 594 -6.56 2.33 34.41
C GLY A 594 -6.20 1.27 33.35
N THR A 595 -6.28 1.61 32.07
CA THR A 595 -5.99 0.68 30.98
C THR A 595 -4.77 1.15 30.20
N GLU A 596 -3.56 0.69 30.55
CA GLU A 596 -2.33 0.95 29.78
C GLU A 596 -2.48 0.60 28.29
N TRP A 597 -3.34 -0.39 28.02
CA TRP A 597 -3.77 -0.79 26.69
C TRP A 597 -4.41 0.32 25.86
N PHE A 598 -5.17 1.25 26.47
CA PHE A 598 -5.85 2.33 25.76
C PHE A 598 -4.87 3.41 25.28
N ALA A 599 -3.94 3.85 26.13
CA ALA A 599 -2.90 4.81 25.75
C ALA A 599 -2.02 4.28 24.61
N TRP A 600 -1.66 3.00 24.67
CA TRP A 600 -0.79 2.37 23.67
C TRP A 600 -1.51 2.06 22.35
N LYS A 601 -2.74 1.52 22.40
CA LYS A 601 -3.47 1.07 21.18
C LYS A 601 -4.36 2.14 20.54
N ALA A 602 -4.88 3.09 21.31
CA ALA A 602 -5.81 4.12 20.81
C ALA A 602 -5.16 5.49 20.60
N ALA A 603 -4.13 5.83 21.37
CA ALA A 603 -3.40 7.11 21.26
C ALA A 603 -1.95 6.96 20.77
N GLY A 604 -1.41 5.74 20.67
CA GLY A 604 -0.04 5.50 20.20
C GLY A 604 1.05 6.01 21.13
N VAL A 605 0.73 6.33 22.40
CA VAL A 605 1.65 6.96 23.35
C VAL A 605 2.48 5.90 24.08
N PRO A 606 3.83 5.93 24.00
CA PRO A 606 4.68 5.00 24.72
C PRO A 606 4.72 5.25 26.23
N ARG A 607 5.11 4.23 26.99
CA ARG A 607 5.29 4.32 28.46
C ARG A 607 6.29 5.41 28.87
N ASN A 608 7.37 5.59 28.12
CA ASN A 608 8.40 6.58 28.43
C ASN A 608 7.86 8.02 28.33
N GLN A 609 7.09 8.33 27.29
CA GLN A 609 6.42 9.61 27.14
C GLN A 609 5.42 9.87 28.28
N ARG A 610 4.64 8.85 28.68
CA ARG A 610 3.74 8.94 29.85
C ARG A 610 4.52 9.25 31.14
N ASN A 611 5.66 8.60 31.35
CA ASN A 611 6.49 8.83 32.53
C ASN A 611 7.03 10.26 32.58
N MET A 612 7.35 10.85 31.42
CA MET A 612 7.76 12.26 31.34
C MET A 612 6.66 13.22 31.80
N ILE A 613 5.39 12.96 31.45
CA ILE A 613 4.25 13.76 31.92
C ILE A 613 4.14 13.70 33.45
N ILE A 614 4.27 12.50 34.01
CA ILE A 614 4.24 12.29 35.46
C ILE A 614 5.41 13.05 36.11
N ASP A 615 6.63 12.89 35.62
CA ASP A 615 7.80 13.55 36.20
C ASP A 615 7.71 15.08 36.17
N ASP A 616 7.18 15.65 35.08
CA ASP A 616 6.93 17.08 34.95
C ASP A 616 5.92 17.59 36.00
N TYR A 617 4.83 16.85 36.22
CA TYR A 617 3.85 17.16 37.25
C TYR A 617 4.45 17.16 38.66
N TYR A 618 5.29 16.16 38.98
CA TYR A 618 5.94 16.06 40.29
C TYR A 618 6.90 17.23 40.54
N LYS A 619 7.70 17.60 39.53
CA LYS A 619 8.58 18.76 39.62
C LYS A 619 7.81 20.05 39.87
N ARG A 620 6.70 20.27 39.14
CA ARG A 620 5.87 21.48 39.28
C ARG A 620 5.20 21.60 40.65
N HIS A 621 4.82 20.47 41.25
CA HIS A 621 4.13 20.43 42.55
C HIS A 621 5.07 20.19 43.75
N GLY A 622 6.39 20.08 43.52
CA GLY A 622 7.38 19.84 44.59
C GLY A 622 7.20 18.50 45.32
N LEU A 623 6.72 17.46 44.62
CA LEU A 623 6.42 16.15 45.20
C LEU A 623 7.66 15.23 45.19
N ASN A 624 7.87 14.45 46.25
CA ASN A 624 9.01 13.54 46.39
C ASN A 624 8.84 12.24 45.57
N LYS A 625 9.96 11.62 45.17
CA LYS A 625 10.00 10.35 44.42
C LYS A 625 9.32 9.19 45.16
N ASP A 626 9.27 9.19 46.49
CA ASP A 626 8.60 8.12 47.27
C ASP A 626 7.07 8.16 47.12
N MET A 627 6.51 9.32 46.76
CA MET A 627 5.08 9.48 46.48
C MET A 627 4.72 9.02 45.05
N LYS A 628 5.72 8.76 44.20
CA LYS A 628 5.61 8.37 42.78
C LYS A 628 4.84 7.08 42.54
N GLN A 629 4.75 6.22 43.57
CA GLN A 629 4.10 4.90 43.50
C GLN A 629 2.61 4.90 43.83
N THR A 630 2.01 6.03 44.22
CA THR A 630 0.56 6.07 44.48
C THR A 630 -0.22 6.21 43.17
N ASN A 631 -1.08 5.23 42.85
CA ASN A 631 -1.91 5.22 41.64
C ASN A 631 -2.78 6.47 41.49
N ASP A 632 -3.16 7.10 42.61
CA ASP A 632 -4.00 8.30 42.65
C ASP A 632 -3.27 9.53 42.05
N VAL A 633 -1.99 9.72 42.39
CA VAL A 633 -1.19 10.86 41.90
C VAL A 633 -0.80 10.68 40.42
N SER A 634 -0.53 9.46 39.97
CA SER A 634 -0.35 9.18 38.54
C SER A 634 -1.62 9.52 37.74
N GLY A 635 -2.79 9.15 38.26
CA GLY A 635 -4.07 9.54 37.68
C GLY A 635 -4.23 11.06 37.60
N GLN A 636 -3.98 11.76 38.70
CA GLN A 636 -4.11 13.21 38.74
C GLN A 636 -3.18 13.93 37.74
N SER A 637 -1.94 13.47 37.57
CA SER A 637 -1.00 14.08 36.63
C SER A 637 -1.47 14.01 35.17
N ILE A 638 -2.03 12.87 34.74
CA ILE A 638 -2.57 12.70 33.39
C ILE A 638 -3.85 13.52 33.22
N TRP A 639 -4.69 13.60 34.26
CA TRP A 639 -5.90 14.41 34.24
C TRP A 639 -5.58 15.89 34.01
N GLU A 640 -4.64 16.42 34.80
CA GLU A 640 -4.20 17.81 34.67
C GLU A 640 -3.58 18.06 33.30
N TYR A 641 -2.75 17.14 32.80
CA TYR A 641 -2.18 17.25 31.46
C TYR A 641 -3.24 17.39 30.37
N VAL A 642 -4.33 16.60 30.45
CA VAL A 642 -5.44 16.66 29.50
C VAL A 642 -6.27 17.93 29.68
N VAL A 643 -6.48 18.39 30.91
CA VAL A 643 -7.15 19.68 31.20
C VAL A 643 -6.36 20.82 30.58
N ASP A 644 -5.05 20.87 30.80
CA ASP A 644 -4.15 21.87 30.23
C ASP A 644 -4.03 21.77 28.70
N THR A 645 -4.32 20.60 28.12
CA THR A 645 -4.46 20.44 26.66
C THR A 645 -5.77 21.10 26.18
N LEU A 646 -6.91 20.66 26.71
CA LEU A 646 -8.21 20.91 26.10
C LEU A 646 -8.83 22.24 26.51
N ASP A 647 -8.74 22.62 27.79
CA ASP A 647 -9.39 23.84 28.28
C ASP A 647 -8.83 25.08 27.56
N PRO A 648 -7.50 25.29 27.44
CA PRO A 648 -6.96 26.43 26.70
C PRO A 648 -7.29 26.34 25.21
N ALA A 649 -7.21 25.16 24.59
CA ALA A 649 -7.50 25.00 23.16
C ALA A 649 -8.92 25.47 22.82
N VAL A 650 -9.91 25.11 23.65
CA VAL A 650 -11.31 25.55 23.48
C VAL A 650 -11.51 27.02 23.91
N GLN A 651 -10.69 27.56 24.81
CA GLN A 651 -10.81 28.94 25.24
C GLN A 651 -10.19 29.93 24.25
N GLU A 652 -9.09 29.58 23.61
CA GLU A 652 -8.27 30.48 22.79
C GLU A 652 -8.47 30.28 21.28
N THR A 653 -8.91 29.10 20.84
CA THR A 653 -9.08 28.79 19.40
C THR A 653 -10.51 28.45 19.05
N LEU A 654 -11.00 28.95 17.90
CA LEU A 654 -12.37 28.70 17.47
C LEU A 654 -12.44 27.38 16.68
N ILE A 655 -13.12 26.37 17.23
CA ILE A 655 -13.20 25.01 16.66
C ILE A 655 -13.92 25.02 15.31
N SER A 656 -14.98 25.79 15.17
CA SER A 656 -15.82 25.82 13.98
C SER A 656 -15.10 26.32 12.72
N ASN A 657 -14.06 27.14 12.86
CA ASN A 657 -13.45 27.89 11.76
C ASN A 657 -11.91 27.80 11.70
N ASP A 658 -11.23 27.77 12.85
CA ASP A 658 -9.77 27.87 12.88
C ASP A 658 -9.07 26.58 13.31
N ASN A 659 -9.69 25.81 14.20
CA ASN A 659 -9.09 24.60 14.78
C ASN A 659 -9.67 23.31 14.17
N TYR A 660 -9.13 22.96 12.99
CA TYR A 660 -9.62 21.81 12.23
C TYR A 660 -9.31 20.47 12.89
N PHE A 661 -8.33 20.40 13.80
CA PHE A 661 -7.91 19.17 14.45
C PHE A 661 -9.04 18.61 15.32
N TYR A 662 -9.54 19.43 16.25
CA TYR A 662 -10.67 19.03 17.08
C TYR A 662 -11.98 19.02 16.32
N PHE A 663 -12.18 19.93 15.36
CA PHE A 663 -13.35 19.90 14.48
C PHE A 663 -13.49 18.54 13.78
N LEU A 664 -12.40 18.03 13.22
CA LEU A 664 -12.36 16.73 12.56
C LEU A 664 -12.72 15.59 13.52
N CYS A 665 -12.15 15.56 14.71
CA CYS A 665 -12.47 14.53 15.71
C CYS A 665 -13.96 14.52 16.09
N LEU A 666 -14.59 15.70 16.16
CA LEU A 666 -16.01 15.84 16.50
C LEU A 666 -16.94 15.53 15.33
N GLN A 667 -16.61 15.98 14.12
CA GLN A 667 -17.48 15.90 12.93
C GLN A 667 -17.18 14.71 12.02
N GLY A 668 -15.99 14.13 12.11
CA GLY A 668 -15.51 13.02 11.28
C GLY A 668 -15.26 13.41 9.83
N GLN A 669 -15.17 14.72 9.56
CA GLN A 669 -14.88 15.32 8.26
C GLN A 669 -14.45 16.78 8.49
N PHE A 670 -13.76 17.37 7.53
CA PHE A 670 -13.48 18.80 7.51
C PHE A 670 -14.66 19.62 6.97
N SER A 671 -14.69 20.91 7.28
CA SER A 671 -15.61 21.86 6.64
C SER A 671 -14.86 22.74 5.64
N ARG A 672 -15.57 23.33 4.68
CA ARG A 672 -14.97 24.26 3.70
C ARG A 672 -14.35 25.51 4.35
N ARG A 673 -14.68 25.79 5.61
CA ARG A 673 -14.14 26.92 6.38
C ARG A 673 -12.99 26.49 7.30
N CYS A 674 -13.08 25.30 7.87
CA CYS A 674 -12.15 24.74 8.84
C CYS A 674 -11.50 23.45 8.30
N HIS A 675 -10.36 23.60 7.64
CA HIS A 675 -9.61 22.51 7.04
C HIS A 675 -8.10 22.79 7.00
N PRO A 676 -7.24 21.76 6.87
CA PRO A 676 -5.82 21.92 6.59
C PRO A 676 -5.55 22.75 5.34
N ALA A 677 -4.46 23.54 5.35
CA ALA A 677 -4.15 24.44 4.24
C ALA A 677 -3.96 23.69 2.91
N TYR A 678 -3.37 22.49 2.93
CA TYR A 678 -3.16 21.67 1.73
C TYR A 678 -4.46 21.30 0.98
N LEU A 679 -5.62 21.32 1.66
CA LEU A 679 -6.93 21.07 1.04
C LEU A 679 -7.56 22.32 0.40
N SER A 680 -6.94 23.49 0.54
CA SER A 680 -7.46 24.72 -0.06
C SER A 680 -7.41 24.66 -1.60
N PRO A 681 -8.32 25.34 -2.31
CA PRO A 681 -8.25 25.44 -3.77
C PRO A 681 -6.92 26.03 -4.26
N LYS A 682 -6.37 27.00 -3.53
CA LYS A 682 -5.07 27.64 -3.83
C LYS A 682 -3.93 26.63 -3.75
N SER A 683 -3.90 25.82 -2.69
CA SER A 683 -2.88 24.80 -2.49
C SER A 683 -3.00 23.68 -3.53
N HIS A 684 -4.23 23.32 -3.92
CA HIS A 684 -4.44 22.35 -4.98
C HIS A 684 -3.82 22.79 -6.31
N VAL A 685 -4.00 24.04 -6.74
CA VAL A 685 -3.35 24.56 -7.97
C VAL A 685 -1.82 24.40 -7.90
N LYS A 686 -1.22 24.64 -6.73
CA LYS A 686 0.23 24.52 -6.54
C LYS A 686 0.69 23.06 -6.48
N LEU A 687 -0.01 22.20 -5.76
CA LEU A 687 0.38 20.79 -5.58
C LEU A 687 0.06 19.93 -6.82
N SER A 688 -0.89 20.36 -7.66
CA SER A 688 -1.22 19.70 -8.93
C SER A 688 -0.37 20.19 -10.11
N SER A 689 0.53 21.16 -9.92
CA SER A 689 1.41 21.61 -11.00
C SER A 689 2.45 20.53 -11.36
N PRO A 690 2.81 20.37 -12.65
CA PRO A 690 3.88 19.46 -13.05
C PRO A 690 5.16 19.70 -12.27
N GLY A 691 5.78 18.64 -11.76
CA GLY A 691 7.02 18.70 -10.98
C GLY A 691 6.87 19.13 -9.52
N ALA A 692 5.64 19.37 -9.01
CA ALA A 692 5.42 19.78 -7.62
C ALA A 692 5.98 18.79 -6.57
N PHE A 693 6.13 17.53 -6.94
CA PHE A 693 6.60 16.45 -6.08
C PHE A 693 8.00 15.93 -6.42
N ASP A 694 8.72 16.53 -7.38
CA ASP A 694 10.05 16.06 -7.81
C ASP A 694 11.08 16.04 -6.67
N GLY A 695 10.89 16.92 -5.68
CA GLY A 695 11.67 17.00 -4.44
C GLY A 695 11.17 16.09 -3.31
N LEU A 696 10.13 15.28 -3.49
CA LEU A 696 9.61 14.40 -2.43
C LEU A 696 10.28 13.02 -2.46
N ARG A 697 10.81 12.57 -1.32
CA ARG A 697 11.31 11.20 -1.12
C ARG A 697 10.61 10.59 0.09
N ILE A 698 9.96 9.44 -0.10
CA ILE A 698 9.24 8.71 0.92
C ILE A 698 10.07 7.49 1.30
N HIS A 699 10.54 7.46 2.54
CA HIS A 699 11.34 6.38 3.13
C HIS A 699 10.50 5.55 4.08
N THR A 700 10.52 4.23 3.89
CA THR A 700 9.93 3.28 4.85
C THR A 700 11.03 2.63 5.66
N ASP A 701 11.38 3.29 6.76
CA ASP A 701 12.43 2.84 7.67
C ASP A 701 12.46 3.67 8.97
N GLU A 702 13.34 3.27 9.88
CA GLU A 702 13.73 4.06 11.04
C GLU A 702 14.51 5.31 10.62
N ILE A 703 14.29 6.42 11.33
CA ILE A 703 14.96 7.72 11.11
C ILE A 703 16.49 7.55 11.05
N ASN A 704 17.04 6.77 11.97
CA ASN A 704 18.48 6.54 12.08
C ASN A 704 19.07 5.81 10.86
N GLU A 705 18.31 4.89 10.24
CA GLU A 705 18.74 4.18 9.03
C GLU A 705 18.67 5.08 7.80
N VAL A 706 17.65 5.95 7.71
CA VAL A 706 17.54 6.94 6.65
C VAL A 706 18.69 7.95 6.72
N ILE A 707 18.93 8.54 7.90
CA ILE A 707 19.99 9.53 8.11
C ILE A 707 21.37 8.97 7.73
N LYS A 708 21.64 7.71 8.07
CA LYS A 708 22.90 7.03 7.72
C LYS A 708 23.12 6.95 6.20
N ARG A 709 22.05 6.98 5.42
CA ARG A 709 22.05 6.89 3.95
C ARG A 709 21.89 8.24 3.25
N ILE A 710 21.85 9.34 4.01
CA ILE A 710 21.87 10.70 3.48
C ILE A 710 23.32 11.20 3.48
N THR A 711 23.72 11.91 2.42
CA THR A 711 25.05 12.51 2.31
C THR A 711 25.31 13.42 3.51
N PRO A 712 26.43 13.29 4.23
CA PRO A 712 26.76 14.15 5.35
C PRO A 712 26.72 15.63 4.98
N ARG A 713 26.29 16.49 5.91
CA ARG A 713 26.21 17.96 5.75
C ARG A 713 25.27 18.42 4.62
N SER A 714 24.25 17.63 4.28
CA SER A 714 23.27 17.97 3.22
C SER A 714 21.91 18.44 3.76
N LEU A 715 21.51 17.99 4.96
CA LEU A 715 20.24 18.37 5.58
C LEU A 715 20.33 19.79 6.15
N THR A 716 19.26 20.56 6.00
CA THR A 716 19.13 21.92 6.59
C THR A 716 18.15 21.96 7.75
N ILE A 717 17.09 21.15 7.67
CA ILE A 717 16.02 21.07 8.67
C ILE A 717 15.72 19.60 8.96
N ALA A 718 15.56 19.24 10.23
CA ALA A 718 15.02 17.95 10.65
C ALA A 718 13.83 18.13 11.60
N VAL A 719 12.64 17.65 11.21
CA VAL A 719 11.42 17.67 12.02
C VAL A 719 11.19 16.27 12.57
N ILE A 720 11.69 16.02 13.78
CA ILE A 720 11.65 14.71 14.44
C ILE A 720 10.49 14.57 15.44
N MET A 721 9.68 15.62 15.58
CA MET A 721 8.48 15.64 16.42
C MET A 721 8.79 15.16 17.85
N ASP A 722 7.97 14.28 18.42
CA ASP A 722 8.09 13.71 19.75
C ASP A 722 8.77 12.33 19.76
N SER A 723 9.44 11.93 18.66
CA SER A 723 10.10 10.63 18.59
C SER A 723 11.13 10.43 19.70
N MET A 724 11.72 11.52 20.21
CA MET A 724 12.70 11.49 21.30
C MET A 724 12.07 11.15 22.66
N ASP A 725 10.77 11.41 22.86
CA ASP A 725 10.05 11.05 24.09
C ASP A 725 9.88 9.52 24.25
N TRP A 726 10.14 8.77 23.17
CA TRP A 726 9.93 7.33 23.11
C TRP A 726 11.13 6.56 23.66
N PHE A 727 12.31 7.18 23.66
CA PHE A 727 13.54 6.55 24.12
C PHE A 727 13.58 6.34 25.63
N ASP A 728 14.32 5.32 26.03
CA ASP A 728 14.63 5.08 27.45
C ASP A 728 15.62 6.15 27.93
N PRO A 729 15.34 6.88 29.02
CA PRO A 729 16.26 7.84 29.62
C PRO A 729 17.64 7.26 30.00
N GLU A 730 17.70 5.97 30.30
CA GLU A 730 18.93 5.24 30.63
C GLU A 730 19.60 4.61 29.40
N GLY A 731 18.94 4.69 28.24
CA GLY A 731 19.43 4.19 26.97
C GLY A 731 20.47 5.10 26.31
N SER A 732 21.17 4.55 25.31
CA SER A 732 22.14 5.29 24.49
C SER A 732 21.54 5.87 23.20
N GLU A 733 20.29 5.51 22.90
CA GLU A 733 19.61 5.74 21.62
C GLU A 733 19.41 7.23 21.34
N ALA A 734 19.05 8.02 22.34
CA ALA A 734 18.87 9.46 22.19
C ALA A 734 20.20 10.16 21.81
N SER A 735 21.30 9.78 22.47
CA SER A 735 22.64 10.30 22.15
C SER A 735 23.08 9.84 20.77
N ALA A 736 22.90 8.56 20.43
CA ALA A 736 23.24 8.02 19.13
C ALA A 736 22.46 8.71 17.98
N GLN A 737 21.18 9.03 18.17
CA GLN A 737 20.40 9.77 17.19
C GLN A 737 20.87 11.23 17.08
N ALA A 738 21.21 11.90 18.20
CA ALA A 738 21.77 13.25 18.18
C ALA A 738 23.10 13.29 17.38
N GLN A 739 23.99 12.31 17.58
CA GLN A 739 25.24 12.19 16.82
C GLN A 739 25.00 12.02 15.31
N LYS A 740 24.08 11.12 14.94
CA LYS A 740 23.73 10.89 13.53
C LYS A 740 23.13 12.14 12.89
N LEU A 741 22.26 12.85 13.60
CA LEU A 741 21.69 14.13 13.14
C LEU A 741 22.78 15.19 12.98
N ASN A 742 23.76 15.25 13.90
CA ASN A 742 24.90 16.17 13.77
C ASN A 742 25.63 15.91 12.44
N HIS A 743 25.99 14.66 12.14
CA HIS A 743 26.72 14.33 10.91
C HIS A 743 25.94 14.65 9.61
N ALA A 744 24.61 14.50 9.62
CA ALA A 744 23.79 14.73 8.43
C ALA A 744 23.43 16.21 8.19
N LEU A 745 23.28 17.00 9.25
CA LEU A 745 22.97 18.42 9.17
C LEU A 745 24.20 19.25 8.77
N LYS A 746 23.98 20.26 7.93
CA LYS A 746 24.95 21.34 7.73
C LYS A 746 25.12 22.16 9.02
N MET A 747 26.23 22.90 9.12
CA MET A 747 26.37 23.95 10.14
C MET A 747 25.17 24.90 10.09
N ASP A 748 24.70 25.34 11.26
CA ASP A 748 23.46 26.11 11.44
C ASP A 748 22.17 25.37 11.01
N GLY A 749 22.27 24.07 10.72
CA GLY A 749 21.12 23.19 10.51
C GLY A 749 20.28 23.09 11.78
N ARG A 750 18.95 23.00 11.61
CA ARG A 750 17.99 23.11 12.72
C ARG A 750 17.16 21.86 12.87
N ILE A 751 17.01 21.40 14.10
CA ILE A 751 16.12 20.31 14.48
C ILE A 751 14.91 20.92 15.18
N LEU A 752 13.71 20.62 14.71
CA LEU A 752 12.46 20.91 15.39
C LEU A 752 11.95 19.65 16.06
N LEU A 753 11.79 19.71 17.37
CA LEU A 753 11.20 18.65 18.19
C LEU A 753 10.12 19.20 19.11
N ARG A 754 9.18 18.34 19.46
CA ARG A 754 8.08 18.60 20.40
C ARG A 754 8.13 17.57 21.51
N SER A 755 7.72 17.93 22.72
CA SER A 755 7.78 17.01 23.86
C SER A 755 6.56 17.12 24.77
N ALA A 756 6.20 16.00 25.38
CA ALA A 756 5.23 15.92 26.45
C ALA A 756 5.73 16.50 27.80
N SER A 757 7.00 16.87 27.92
CA SER A 757 7.55 17.59 29.09
C SER A 757 7.98 19.02 28.74
N ILE A 758 7.98 19.92 29.73
CA ILE A 758 8.50 21.28 29.61
C ILE A 758 10.03 21.31 29.55
N GLU A 759 10.68 20.32 30.18
CA GLU A 759 12.14 20.16 30.26
C GLU A 759 12.53 18.70 29.93
N PRO A 760 12.53 18.33 28.64
CA PRO A 760 12.87 16.98 28.23
C PRO A 760 14.32 16.62 28.58
N TRP A 761 14.51 15.44 29.17
CA TRP A 761 15.81 14.96 29.63
C TRP A 761 16.86 14.83 28.52
N TYR A 762 16.43 14.58 27.28
CA TYR A 762 17.32 14.36 26.14
C TYR A 762 17.88 15.65 25.51
N ILE A 763 17.44 16.83 25.94
CA ILE A 763 18.03 18.10 25.47
C ILE A 763 19.52 18.17 25.80
N ARG A 764 19.91 17.69 26.98
CA ARG A 764 21.31 17.56 27.39
C ARG A 764 22.14 16.73 26.40
N HIS A 765 21.54 15.70 25.79
CA HIS A 765 22.22 14.85 24.81
C HIS A 765 22.41 15.57 23.48
N PHE A 766 21.51 16.46 23.07
CA PHE A 766 21.77 17.34 21.93
C PHE A 766 22.91 18.31 22.24
N GLU A 767 22.90 18.93 23.42
CA GLU A 767 23.96 19.87 23.84
C GLU A 767 25.34 19.21 23.89
N GLN A 768 25.43 18.02 24.48
CA GLN A 768 26.67 17.22 24.51
C GLN A 768 27.15 16.78 23.12
N ASN A 769 26.29 16.78 22.11
CA ASN A 769 26.60 16.33 20.75
C ASN A 769 26.62 17.50 19.74
N GLY A 770 27.02 18.70 20.19
CA GLY A 770 27.35 19.84 19.33
C GLY A 770 26.16 20.68 18.87
N PHE A 771 25.06 20.70 19.62
CA PHE A 771 23.90 21.54 19.35
C PHE A 771 23.68 22.59 20.43
N SER A 772 23.22 23.77 20.03
CA SER A 772 22.59 24.73 20.95
C SER A 772 21.09 24.54 20.93
N ALA A 773 20.51 24.19 22.08
CA ALA A 773 19.07 23.97 22.22
C ALA A 773 18.36 25.21 22.77
N ARG A 774 17.23 25.56 22.16
CA ARG A 774 16.37 26.66 22.61
C ARG A 774 14.92 26.23 22.65
N ARG A 775 14.27 26.39 23.80
CA ARG A 775 12.82 26.24 23.93
C ARG A 775 12.14 27.41 23.22
N VAL A 776 11.33 27.12 22.21
CA VAL A 776 10.67 28.12 21.36
C VAL A 776 9.15 28.19 21.60
N GLY A 777 8.62 27.21 22.33
CA GLY A 777 7.26 27.22 22.83
C GLY A 777 7.15 26.38 24.10
N ALA A 778 6.27 26.78 25.00
CA ALA A 778 5.94 26.06 26.21
C ALA A 778 4.47 26.29 26.54
N ARG A 779 3.80 25.24 26.99
CA ARG A 779 2.42 25.27 27.45
C ARG A 779 2.41 25.30 28.97
N PHE A 780 1.95 26.41 29.53
CA PHE A 780 1.67 26.53 30.96
C PHE A 780 0.16 26.43 31.21
N PRO A 781 -0.28 26.11 32.44
CA PRO A 781 -1.70 26.04 32.76
C PRO A 781 -2.46 27.28 32.29
N GLY A 782 -3.54 27.08 31.54
CA GLY A 782 -4.37 28.15 30.99
C GLY A 782 -3.88 28.82 29.70
N THR A 783 -2.80 28.32 29.07
CA THR A 783 -2.25 28.90 27.82
C THR A 783 -2.18 27.88 26.69
N CYS A 784 -2.26 28.33 25.43
CA CYS A 784 -1.98 27.49 24.26
C CYS A 784 -0.58 27.68 23.69
N ILE A 785 0.12 26.58 23.40
CA ILE A 785 1.35 26.61 22.59
C ILE A 785 1.06 26.70 21.09
N ASP A 786 -0.01 26.03 20.64
CA ASP A 786 -0.51 26.04 19.26
C ASP A 786 -1.99 25.63 19.22
N ARG A 787 -2.60 25.48 18.03
CA ARG A 787 -4.02 25.11 17.92
C ARG A 787 -4.31 23.68 18.39
N VAL A 788 -3.33 22.80 18.39
CA VAL A 788 -3.49 21.43 18.88
C VAL A 788 -3.31 21.38 20.39
N ASN A 789 -2.33 22.13 20.92
CA ASN A 789 -2.01 22.23 22.32
C ASN A 789 -1.68 20.89 23.02
N MET A 790 -1.32 19.84 22.26
CA MET A 790 -1.10 18.48 22.78
C MET A 790 0.24 18.35 23.51
N TYR A 791 1.28 19.02 23.02
CA TYR A 791 2.64 18.95 23.57
C TYR A 791 2.88 20.03 24.62
N ALA A 792 3.67 19.71 25.64
CA ALA A 792 4.05 20.65 26.67
C ALA A 792 5.10 21.65 26.19
N SER A 793 6.03 21.26 25.32
CA SER A 793 7.05 22.18 24.80
C SER A 793 7.43 21.91 23.35
N THR A 794 8.01 22.94 22.71
CA THR A 794 8.61 22.89 21.37
C THR A 794 10.02 23.47 21.45
N TRP A 795 10.97 22.80 20.82
CA TRP A 795 12.39 23.14 20.87
C TRP A 795 12.98 23.22 19.46
N ILE A 796 13.95 24.13 19.31
CA ILE A 796 14.86 24.18 18.17
C ILE A 796 16.26 23.88 18.67
N CYS A 797 16.87 22.79 18.18
CA CYS A 797 18.28 22.49 18.38
C CYS A 797 19.05 22.88 17.13
N THR A 798 19.98 23.84 17.23
CA THR A 798 20.78 24.34 16.11
C THR A 798 22.18 23.76 16.20
N LYS A 799 22.69 23.19 15.11
CA LYS A 799 24.05 22.64 15.07
C LYS A 799 25.07 23.78 15.15
N THR A 800 25.88 23.77 16.20
CA THR A 800 26.92 24.79 16.47
C THR A 800 28.34 24.23 16.39
N GLU A 801 28.51 22.92 16.53
CA GLU A 801 29.81 22.25 16.49
C GLU A 801 29.73 20.97 15.64
N GLU A 802 30.80 20.68 14.92
CA GLU A 802 30.95 19.43 14.18
C GLU A 802 31.58 18.39 15.10
N LEU A 803 30.98 17.20 15.18
CA LEU A 803 31.62 16.10 15.90
C LEU A 803 32.78 15.53 15.08
N GLU A 804 33.94 15.37 15.70
CA GLU A 804 35.05 14.65 15.08
C GLU A 804 34.60 13.21 14.77
N ARG A 805 34.82 12.79 13.52
CA ARG A 805 34.53 11.40 13.15
C ARG A 805 35.38 10.50 14.05
N PRO A 806 34.81 9.49 14.72
CA PRO A 806 35.63 8.47 15.34
C PRO A 806 36.50 7.86 14.24
N THR A 807 37.81 8.11 14.30
CA THR A 807 38.78 7.38 13.48
C THR A 807 38.55 5.91 13.76
N SER A 808 38.09 5.16 12.76
CA SER A 808 38.11 3.70 12.84
C SER A 808 39.55 3.30 13.14
N SER A 809 39.84 2.91 14.37
CA SER A 809 41.14 2.36 14.71
C SER A 809 41.32 1.14 13.81
N ARG A 810 42.35 1.21 12.95
CA ARG A 810 42.92 0.03 12.30
C ARG A 810 43.53 -0.84 13.40
N ALA A 811 42.69 -1.57 14.12
CA ALA A 811 43.11 -2.79 14.80
C ALA A 811 42.98 -3.92 13.78
N MET A 812 43.98 -4.04 12.91
CA MET A 812 44.21 -5.33 12.25
C MET A 812 44.53 -6.32 13.36
N SER A 813 43.56 -7.15 13.73
CA SER A 813 43.84 -8.41 14.43
C SER A 813 44.66 -9.28 13.48
N ALA A 814 45.98 -9.21 13.59
CA ALA A 814 46.89 -10.19 13.02
C ALA A 814 46.77 -11.48 13.83
N LEU A 815 45.80 -12.32 13.47
CA LEU A 815 45.51 -13.70 13.89
C LEU A 815 44.14 -14.00 13.24
N SER A 816 43.93 -14.78 12.19
CA SER A 816 44.56 -16.04 11.76
C SER A 816 44.46 -16.18 10.23
N LEU A 817 45.57 -15.98 9.54
CA LEU A 817 45.76 -16.35 8.13
C LEU A 817 46.79 -17.49 8.11
N ASP A 818 46.48 -18.57 8.80
CA ASP A 818 47.22 -19.84 8.73
C ASP A 818 46.26 -20.94 9.19
N ASN A 819 45.58 -21.56 8.22
CA ASN A 819 45.11 -22.95 8.25
C ASN A 819 44.25 -23.23 7.00
N ILE A 820 44.89 -23.17 5.82
CA ILE A 820 44.45 -23.92 4.65
C ILE A 820 45.32 -25.17 4.56
N ALA A 821 44.90 -26.22 5.26
CA ALA A 821 45.30 -27.59 4.98
C ALA A 821 44.22 -28.53 5.55
N ALA A 822 43.39 -29.10 4.67
CA ALA A 822 42.55 -30.24 5.02
C ALA A 822 43.45 -31.46 5.33
N PRO A 823 43.02 -32.46 6.15
CA PRO A 823 42.04 -33.43 5.67
C PRO A 823 41.01 -33.96 6.70
N LYS A 824 39.86 -34.39 6.16
CA LYS A 824 38.90 -35.42 6.61
C LYS A 824 38.92 -35.86 8.09
N ARG A 825 37.77 -35.73 8.78
CA ARG A 825 37.13 -36.83 9.53
C ARG A 825 35.67 -36.52 9.90
N ASN A 826 34.85 -37.56 9.82
CA ASN A 826 33.43 -37.65 10.18
C ASN A 826 33.20 -37.36 11.67
N SER A 827 32.12 -36.67 12.02
CA SER A 827 31.08 -37.20 12.92
C SER A 827 29.94 -36.19 13.11
N VAL A 828 28.74 -36.72 12.94
CA VAL A 828 27.44 -36.18 13.37
C VAL A 828 27.46 -35.91 14.87
N GLU A 829 26.86 -34.81 15.34
CA GLU A 829 25.89 -34.79 16.46
C GLU A 829 25.56 -33.36 16.98
N HIS A 830 24.30 -33.23 17.39
CA HIS A 830 23.67 -32.19 18.23
C HIS A 830 23.18 -30.88 17.59
N LEU A 831 22.00 -31.01 16.97
CA LEU A 831 20.87 -30.09 17.14
C LEU A 831 20.08 -30.53 18.39
N GLU A 832 19.84 -29.63 19.34
CA GLU A 832 18.71 -29.72 20.27
C GLU A 832 17.87 -28.44 20.16
N ILE A 833 16.56 -28.67 20.27
CA ILE A 833 15.41 -27.88 19.79
C ILE A 833 15.05 -26.73 20.71
#